data_AF-A0A364MUZ7-F1
#
_entry.id   AF-A0A364MUZ7-F1
#
_cell.length_a   1.000
_cell.length_b   1.000
_cell.length_c   1.000
_cell.angle_alpha   90.00
_cell.angle_beta   90.00
_cell.angle_gamma   90.00
#
_symmetry.space_group_name_H-M   'P 1'
#
loop_
_entity.id
_entity.type
_entity.pdbx_description
1 polymer ?
#
loop_
_entity_poly.entity_id
_entity_poly.type
_entity_poly.pdbx_seq_one_letter_code
_entity_poly.pdbx_strand_id
1 'polypeptide(L)'
;MDADGGKRKHSFRQQPNKRAKAEDGSALKSGFGAKMLAKMGYKGEGGLGKEGAGISEPIQVVNRGTKGGIGAVAEKSEQQKREERRKAEENGDKYVDTSEEEREERRQKKKAKARGEARTGPPRPKKTLFELEAAGMHVPPALQSIIDATTGASTPTSGVSLRGSDIVPFENSLQARVRRDLNSFSEAFEQLQIESQSIPPQEYALQKELEALERQMHELEDLQARIESLRTGTFDVVCEGLKSLRAAYPSKPLHRESIAVIHPHFSKAIASWEPLEHALETFAAAFSEMADIMQPRSRRIVSQAYTHPSEALVSRSIADGEDTIKRGTTSSYESMMLKLWLPAISSAVTQWDVKNPRPMVHLLDVWKPLLPPFIAKRVLEQVSRKLSTSIHEWNPRKFKKSPHTWVMEWLPFLRPADLDPKGSGLVAEIKRKIRHALQSIDLSKGPLPGMEQWRRLFGKGEFDHLLTSHLVPRLSAHLRDNFEINPAEQDLAPLEAVFAWKGLISDEVIGELLKAQFFPKFLEIVHQWLSSEEVVFEEVQTWLAWWRNDILQEDINNLPSVASGWNEAYSLINQALDLGDARLTDLPAPQMETAEASPETPQFAKSISKEPQRPAPQVEEATFKDVVEEFCAEENLLLIPLREAHDQTGLPLFRITASATGRGGAVAYLKGDVLWVQNKKDKSVWEPTGLDEALTAKAEGK
;
A
#
# COMPACT_ATOMS: atom_id res chain seq x y z
N MET A 1 -38.58 -17.85 -34.31
CA MET A 1 -38.80 -17.18 -33.02
C MET A 1 -37.60 -16.32 -32.73
N ASP A 2 -37.71 -15.07 -33.17
CA ASP A 2 -37.46 -13.82 -32.43
C ASP A 2 -36.40 -13.88 -31.32
N ALA A 3 -35.24 -13.22 -31.46
CA ALA A 3 -34.98 -11.77 -31.38
C ALA A 3 -34.37 -11.39 -30.02
N ASP A 4 -33.16 -10.85 -30.11
CA ASP A 4 -32.67 -9.65 -29.44
C ASP A 4 -31.30 -9.82 -28.73
N GLY A 5 -30.25 -9.54 -29.49
CA GLY A 5 -28.88 -9.42 -29.01
C GLY A 5 -28.62 -8.02 -28.45
N GLY A 6 -28.95 -7.82 -27.18
CA GLY A 6 -28.65 -6.60 -26.43
C GLY A 6 -27.15 -6.37 -26.24
N LYS A 7 -26.52 -5.61 -27.16
CA LYS A 7 -25.15 -5.07 -27.00
C LYS A 7 -25.12 -4.07 -25.83
N ARG A 8 -24.61 -4.49 -24.67
CA ARG A 8 -24.28 -3.61 -23.55
C ARG A 8 -23.16 -2.64 -23.96
N LYS A 9 -23.53 -1.38 -24.23
CA LYS A 9 -22.59 -0.25 -24.31
C LYS A 9 -22.08 0.05 -22.90
N HIS A 10 -20.79 -0.19 -22.65
CA HIS A 10 -20.10 0.35 -21.48
C HIS A 10 -20.08 1.87 -21.58
N SER A 11 -20.87 2.55 -20.76
CA SER A 11 -20.80 3.99 -20.55
C SER A 11 -19.58 4.29 -19.68
N PHE A 12 -18.51 4.77 -20.32
CA PHE A 12 -17.35 5.33 -19.63
C PHE A 12 -17.75 6.68 -19.01
N ARG A 13 -18.38 6.65 -17.83
CA ARG A 13 -18.68 7.86 -17.05
C ARG A 13 -17.39 8.31 -16.35
N GLN A 14 -16.51 8.98 -17.08
CA GLN A 14 -15.51 9.84 -16.47
C GLN A 14 -16.25 10.96 -15.74
N GLN A 15 -16.36 10.86 -14.42
CA GLN A 15 -16.69 12.03 -13.61
C GLN A 15 -15.51 13.01 -13.75
N PRO A 16 -15.74 14.27 -14.21
CA PRO A 16 -14.69 15.26 -14.21
C PRO A 16 -14.32 15.52 -12.74
N ASN A 17 -13.09 15.20 -12.41
CA ASN A 17 -12.49 15.46 -11.11
C ASN A 17 -12.50 17.00 -10.91
N LYS A 18 -13.50 17.52 -10.19
CA LYS A 18 -13.53 18.94 -9.78
C LYS A 18 -12.38 19.15 -8.81
N ARG A 19 -11.24 19.62 -9.32
CA ARG A 19 -10.20 20.22 -8.50
C ARG A 19 -10.83 21.37 -7.71
N ALA A 20 -10.56 21.38 -6.41
CA ALA A 20 -10.92 22.46 -5.52
C ALA A 20 -10.41 23.79 -6.09
N LYS A 21 -11.31 24.77 -6.13
CA LYS A 21 -11.04 26.16 -6.44
C LYS A 21 -10.06 26.66 -5.37
N ALA A 22 -8.82 26.95 -5.74
CA ALA A 22 -7.90 27.66 -4.88
C ALA A 22 -8.35 29.13 -4.84
N GLU A 23 -8.94 29.54 -3.73
CA GLU A 23 -8.96 30.95 -3.31
C GLU A 23 -7.53 31.29 -2.86
N ASP A 24 -6.79 32.00 -3.71
CA ASP A 24 -6.42 33.41 -3.48
C ASP A 24 -5.25 33.83 -4.39
N GLY A 25 -5.48 34.93 -5.11
CA GLY A 25 -4.56 35.52 -6.09
C GLY A 25 -3.40 36.29 -5.47
N SER A 26 -2.45 35.60 -4.82
CA SER A 26 -1.23 36.25 -4.29
C SER A 26 0.09 35.78 -4.90
N ALA A 27 0.16 34.59 -5.51
CA ALA A 27 1.42 34.03 -6.00
C ALA A 27 1.96 34.64 -7.31
N LEU A 28 1.13 35.36 -8.07
CA LEU A 28 1.54 36.01 -9.34
C LEU A 28 2.12 37.41 -9.17
N LYS A 29 2.21 37.96 -7.95
CA LYS A 29 2.62 39.36 -7.72
C LYS A 29 4.12 39.59 -7.50
N SER A 30 4.95 38.56 -7.30
CA SER A 30 6.37 38.77 -6.90
C SER A 30 7.46 38.07 -7.73
N GLY A 31 7.11 37.21 -8.69
CA GLY A 31 8.10 36.50 -9.53
C GLY A 31 8.79 37.37 -10.58
N PHE A 32 9.98 36.96 -11.05
CA PHE A 32 10.71 37.65 -12.14
C PHE A 32 9.85 37.87 -13.39
N GLY A 33 9.04 36.88 -13.77
CA GLY A 33 8.08 36.99 -14.87
C GLY A 33 7.01 38.06 -14.62
N ALA A 34 6.52 38.21 -13.39
CA ALA A 34 5.55 39.25 -13.04
C ALA A 34 6.14 40.66 -13.13
N LYS A 35 7.41 40.83 -12.70
CA LYS A 35 8.14 42.09 -12.88
C LYS A 35 8.38 42.42 -14.35
N MET A 36 8.65 41.42 -15.19
CA MET A 36 8.79 41.60 -16.64
C MET A 36 7.47 41.98 -17.31
N LEU A 37 6.36 41.32 -16.94
CA LEU A 37 5.03 41.65 -17.45
C LEU A 37 4.57 43.05 -17.04
N ALA A 38 4.82 43.45 -15.79
CA ALA A 38 4.56 44.80 -15.32
C ALA A 38 5.38 45.85 -16.10
N LYS A 39 6.65 45.55 -16.40
CA LYS A 39 7.52 46.41 -17.23
C LYS A 39 7.03 46.53 -18.69
N MET A 40 6.35 45.50 -19.20
CA MET A 40 5.69 45.50 -20.52
C MET A 40 4.25 46.07 -20.48
N GLY A 41 3.82 46.63 -19.34
CA GLY A 41 2.57 47.39 -19.21
C GLY A 41 1.38 46.60 -18.65
N TYR A 42 1.55 45.34 -18.24
CA TYR A 42 0.47 44.56 -17.63
C TYR A 42 0.17 45.03 -16.20
N LYS A 43 -1.08 45.41 -15.93
CA LYS A 43 -1.50 45.99 -14.63
C LYS A 43 -1.95 44.94 -13.60
N GLY A 44 -1.86 43.64 -13.92
CA GLY A 44 -2.28 42.55 -13.03
C GLY A 44 -3.78 42.25 -13.02
N GLU A 45 -4.58 43.09 -13.68
CA GLU A 45 -6.02 42.93 -13.86
C GLU A 45 -6.35 43.06 -15.35
N GLY A 46 -7.21 42.17 -15.87
CA GLY A 46 -7.57 42.11 -17.29
C GLY A 46 -6.60 41.29 -18.16
N GLY A 47 -6.68 41.50 -19.47
CA GLY A 47 -5.87 40.80 -20.47
C GLY A 47 -4.39 41.23 -20.46
N LEU A 48 -3.52 40.36 -20.98
CA LEU A 48 -2.08 40.64 -21.08
C LEU A 48 -1.79 41.83 -22.04
N GLY A 49 -0.97 42.79 -21.63
CA GLY A 49 -0.53 43.95 -22.46
C GLY A 49 -0.86 45.32 -21.85
N LYS A 50 -0.22 46.39 -22.37
CA LYS A 50 -0.32 47.78 -21.85
C LYS A 50 -1.76 48.34 -21.81
N GLU A 51 -2.59 47.90 -22.76
CA GLU A 51 -4.00 48.31 -22.91
C GLU A 51 -4.99 47.19 -22.52
N GLY A 52 -4.52 46.05 -21.99
CA GLY A 52 -5.40 44.95 -21.62
C GLY A 52 -5.92 44.10 -22.77
N ALA A 53 -5.34 44.23 -23.98
CA ALA A 53 -5.81 43.58 -25.22
C ALA A 53 -5.71 42.04 -25.25
N GLY A 54 -4.97 41.43 -24.32
CA GLY A 54 -4.82 39.99 -24.22
C GLY A 54 -6.08 39.25 -23.74
N ILE A 55 -6.04 37.92 -23.86
CA ILE A 55 -7.11 37.03 -23.40
C ILE A 55 -7.05 36.97 -21.87
N SER A 56 -8.16 37.29 -21.20
CA SER A 56 -8.21 37.36 -19.73
C SER A 56 -8.55 36.02 -19.07
N GLU A 57 -9.30 35.17 -19.75
CA GLU A 57 -9.68 33.84 -19.25
C GLU A 57 -8.97 32.73 -20.04
N PRO A 58 -8.44 31.68 -19.40
CA PRO A 58 -7.82 30.56 -20.11
C PRO A 58 -8.77 29.94 -21.14
N ILE A 59 -8.23 29.64 -22.33
CA ILE A 59 -8.99 29.11 -23.47
C ILE A 59 -9.61 27.75 -23.10
N GLN A 60 -10.95 27.68 -23.05
CA GLN A 60 -11.65 26.41 -22.87
C GLN A 60 -11.68 25.60 -24.17
N VAL A 61 -11.32 24.32 -24.07
CA VAL A 61 -11.36 23.36 -25.19
C VAL A 61 -12.74 22.73 -25.28
N VAL A 62 -13.42 22.89 -26.43
CA VAL A 62 -14.71 22.24 -26.72
C VAL A 62 -14.46 20.90 -27.39
N ASN A 63 -14.75 19.80 -26.69
CA ASN A 63 -14.64 18.45 -27.26
C ASN A 63 -15.74 18.21 -28.30
N ARG A 64 -15.37 17.73 -29.49
CA ARG A 64 -16.32 17.36 -30.55
C ARG A 64 -16.93 15.99 -30.25
N GLY A 65 -18.22 15.82 -30.55
CA GLY A 65 -18.85 14.50 -30.55
C GLY A 65 -18.31 13.62 -31.69
N THR A 66 -18.00 12.36 -31.40
CA THR A 66 -17.51 11.40 -32.39
C THR A 66 -18.59 11.16 -33.46
N LYS A 67 -18.27 11.47 -34.74
CA LYS A 67 -19.09 11.34 -35.97
C LYS A 67 -19.93 12.55 -36.44
N GLY A 68 -19.66 13.77 -35.97
CA GLY A 68 -20.22 15.00 -36.57
C GLY A 68 -19.32 15.58 -37.68
N GLY A 69 -19.88 15.93 -38.84
CA GLY A 69 -19.16 16.68 -39.88
C GLY A 69 -18.84 18.13 -39.47
N ILE A 70 -17.84 18.74 -40.11
CA ILE A 70 -17.20 20.05 -39.78
C ILE A 70 -18.17 21.27 -39.79
N GLY A 71 -19.47 21.08 -40.02
CA GLY A 71 -20.49 22.14 -39.93
C GLY A 71 -21.63 21.88 -38.95
N ALA A 72 -21.65 20.72 -38.27
CA ALA A 72 -22.81 20.30 -37.47
C ALA A 72 -22.76 20.78 -36.00
N VAL A 73 -21.58 21.16 -35.50
CA VAL A 73 -21.39 21.62 -34.12
C VAL A 73 -20.80 23.02 -34.17
N ALA A 74 -21.36 23.96 -33.39
CA ALA A 74 -20.78 25.29 -33.26
C ALA A 74 -19.38 25.18 -32.65
N GLU A 75 -18.34 25.31 -33.48
CA GLU A 75 -16.95 25.07 -33.08
C GLU A 75 -16.38 26.15 -32.14
N LYS A 76 -17.05 27.30 -32.04
CA LYS A 76 -16.64 28.42 -31.17
C LYS A 76 -17.20 28.26 -29.76
N SER A 77 -16.33 28.33 -28.75
CA SER A 77 -16.74 28.32 -27.35
C SER A 77 -17.51 29.60 -26.99
N GLU A 78 -18.36 29.56 -25.97
CA GLU A 78 -19.07 30.77 -25.50
C GLU A 78 -18.10 31.87 -25.04
N GLN A 79 -16.94 31.49 -24.51
CA GLN A 79 -15.87 32.42 -24.18
C GLN A 79 -15.33 33.14 -25.43
N GLN A 80 -15.05 32.39 -26.50
CA GLN A 80 -14.56 32.97 -27.76
C GLN A 80 -15.57 33.94 -28.37
N LYS A 81 -16.88 33.63 -28.30
CA LYS A 81 -17.93 34.54 -28.76
C LYS A 81 -17.97 35.83 -27.95
N ARG A 82 -17.79 35.76 -26.63
CA ARG A 82 -17.77 36.95 -25.76
C ARG A 82 -16.53 37.81 -25.98
N GLU A 83 -15.37 37.21 -26.19
CA GLU A 83 -14.15 37.97 -26.52
C GLU A 83 -14.21 38.59 -27.92
N GLU A 84 -14.74 37.87 -28.92
CA GLU A 84 -14.99 38.43 -30.25
C GLU A 84 -15.99 39.60 -30.19
N ARG A 85 -17.04 39.49 -29.37
CA ARG A 85 -17.99 40.57 -29.12
C ARG A 85 -17.33 41.78 -28.46
N ARG A 86 -16.51 41.58 -27.42
CA ARG A 86 -15.76 42.67 -26.77
C ARG A 86 -14.83 43.39 -27.74
N LYS A 87 -14.11 42.64 -28.58
CA LYS A 87 -13.21 43.21 -29.60
C LYS A 87 -13.96 43.92 -30.72
N ALA A 88 -15.13 43.42 -31.12
CA ALA A 88 -15.98 44.09 -32.10
C ALA A 88 -16.53 45.42 -31.54
N GLU A 89 -16.97 45.43 -30.29
CA GLU A 89 -17.42 46.66 -29.59
C GLU A 89 -16.27 47.68 -29.42
N GLU A 90 -15.05 47.25 -29.08
CA GLU A 90 -13.86 48.12 -29.02
C GLU A 90 -13.47 48.69 -30.39
N ASN A 91 -13.63 47.92 -31.47
CA ASN A 91 -13.35 48.38 -32.84
C ASN A 91 -14.52 49.19 -33.46
N GLY A 92 -15.63 49.38 -32.73
CA GLY A 92 -16.80 50.14 -33.19
C GLY A 92 -17.70 49.39 -34.19
N ASP A 93 -17.55 48.07 -34.32
CA ASP A 93 -18.35 47.23 -35.21
C ASP A 93 -19.55 46.59 -34.47
N LYS A 94 -20.72 46.51 -35.12
CA LYS A 94 -21.90 45.84 -34.56
C LYS A 94 -21.72 44.32 -34.60
N TYR A 95 -21.65 43.68 -33.43
CA TYR A 95 -21.64 42.22 -33.30
C TYR A 95 -23.07 41.65 -33.40
N VAL A 96 -23.34 40.81 -34.40
CA VAL A 96 -24.65 40.18 -34.65
C VAL A 96 -24.59 38.72 -34.19
N ASP A 97 -25.32 38.38 -33.12
CA ASP A 97 -25.22 37.07 -32.43
C ASP A 97 -26.30 36.06 -32.89
N THR A 98 -27.21 36.46 -33.80
CA THR A 98 -28.37 35.65 -34.20
C THR A 98 -28.21 35.11 -35.62
N SER A 99 -28.27 33.78 -35.79
CA SER A 99 -28.13 33.13 -37.11
C SER A 99 -29.21 33.53 -38.13
N GLU A 100 -30.35 34.04 -37.66
CA GLU A 100 -31.41 34.63 -38.49
C GLU A 100 -31.07 36.05 -38.95
N GLU A 101 -30.52 36.91 -38.08
CA GLU A 101 -30.06 38.26 -38.46
C GLU A 101 -28.83 38.21 -39.37
N GLU A 102 -27.93 37.23 -39.23
CA GLU A 102 -26.84 37.02 -40.19
C GLU A 102 -27.37 36.56 -41.57
N ARG A 103 -28.44 35.74 -41.59
CA ARG A 103 -29.14 35.34 -42.83
C ARG A 103 -29.88 36.51 -43.45
N GLU A 104 -30.47 37.40 -42.66
CA GLU A 104 -31.11 38.62 -43.13
C GLU A 104 -30.08 39.64 -43.63
N GLU A 105 -28.96 39.82 -42.95
CA GLU A 105 -27.85 40.62 -43.44
C GLU A 105 -27.23 40.04 -44.70
N ARG A 106 -27.12 38.70 -44.83
CA ARG A 106 -26.69 38.06 -46.09
C ARG A 106 -27.73 38.23 -47.19
N ARG A 107 -29.03 38.22 -46.87
CA ARG A 107 -30.12 38.52 -47.82
C ARG A 107 -30.13 40.00 -48.21
N GLN A 108 -29.87 40.92 -47.28
CA GLN A 108 -29.76 42.35 -47.52
C GLN A 108 -28.47 42.69 -48.27
N LYS A 109 -27.33 42.09 -47.93
CA LYS A 109 -26.07 42.17 -48.69
C LYS A 109 -26.22 41.55 -50.08
N LYS A 110 -26.97 40.45 -50.25
CA LYS A 110 -27.32 39.90 -51.59
C LYS A 110 -28.25 40.84 -52.36
N LYS A 111 -29.25 41.45 -51.72
CA LYS A 111 -30.14 42.45 -52.33
C LYS A 111 -29.38 43.75 -52.69
N ALA A 112 -28.46 44.22 -51.86
CA ALA A 112 -27.60 45.37 -52.12
C ALA A 112 -26.55 45.08 -53.22
N LYS A 113 -26.03 43.84 -53.27
CA LYS A 113 -25.13 43.38 -54.34
C LYS A 113 -25.85 43.20 -55.68
N ALA A 114 -27.15 42.86 -55.66
CA ALA A 114 -28.02 42.85 -56.84
C ALA A 114 -28.45 44.27 -57.27
N ARG A 115 -28.40 45.26 -56.37
CA ARG A 115 -28.73 46.67 -56.62
C ARG A 115 -27.52 47.58 -56.88
N GLY A 116 -26.29 47.03 -56.84
CA GLY A 116 -25.07 47.73 -57.24
C GLY A 116 -24.39 48.62 -56.18
N GLU A 117 -24.85 48.64 -54.93
CA GLU A 117 -24.33 49.54 -53.86
C GLU A 117 -23.42 48.85 -52.83
N ALA A 118 -22.61 47.88 -53.25
CA ALA A 118 -21.63 47.27 -52.36
C ALA A 118 -20.29 48.03 -52.40
N ARG A 119 -19.89 48.65 -51.29
CA ARG A 119 -18.50 49.07 -51.06
C ARG A 119 -17.58 47.85 -51.21
N THR A 120 -16.66 47.92 -52.17
CA THR A 120 -15.58 46.95 -52.35
C THR A 120 -14.76 46.88 -51.07
N GLY A 121 -14.51 45.66 -50.56
CA GLY A 121 -13.46 45.47 -49.55
C GLY A 121 -12.12 46.03 -50.04
N PRO A 122 -11.15 46.27 -49.15
CA PRO A 122 -9.87 46.86 -49.53
C PRO A 122 -9.29 46.08 -50.74
N PRO A 123 -8.88 46.78 -51.81
CA PRO A 123 -8.39 46.12 -53.00
C PRO A 123 -7.19 45.25 -52.62
N ARG A 124 -7.27 43.95 -52.92
CA ARG A 124 -6.10 43.08 -52.83
C ARG A 124 -4.98 43.73 -53.67
N PRO A 125 -3.73 43.76 -53.18
CA PRO A 125 -2.63 44.31 -53.95
C PRO A 125 -2.61 43.61 -55.31
N LYS A 126 -2.67 44.41 -56.38
CA LYS A 126 -2.64 43.90 -57.75
C LYS A 126 -1.21 43.45 -58.01
N LYS A 127 -1.01 42.15 -58.27
CA LYS A 127 0.32 41.64 -58.65
C LYS A 127 0.76 42.30 -59.94
N THR A 128 1.97 42.85 -59.95
CA THR A 128 2.50 43.54 -61.13
C THR A 128 3.00 42.53 -62.15
N LEU A 129 3.07 42.94 -63.42
CA LEU A 129 3.58 42.08 -64.50
C LEU A 129 5.01 41.58 -64.22
N PHE A 130 5.83 42.43 -63.58
CA PHE A 130 7.18 42.10 -63.15
C PHE A 130 7.22 41.01 -62.08
N GLU A 131 6.28 41.00 -61.13
CA GLU A 131 6.19 39.97 -60.09
C GLU A 131 5.78 38.60 -60.66
N LEU A 132 4.92 38.60 -61.69
CA LEU A 132 4.49 37.38 -62.37
C LEU A 132 5.62 36.79 -63.23
N GLU A 133 6.34 37.64 -63.97
CA GLU A 133 7.50 37.20 -64.76
C GLU A 133 8.68 36.79 -63.86
N ALA A 134 8.91 37.48 -62.73
CA ALA A 134 9.92 37.10 -61.74
C ALA A 134 9.58 35.77 -61.04
N ALA A 135 8.30 35.43 -60.88
CA ALA A 135 7.85 34.11 -60.43
C ALA A 135 8.01 33.02 -61.51
N GLY A 136 8.35 33.38 -62.75
CA GLY A 136 8.53 32.45 -63.87
C GLY A 136 7.25 32.16 -64.67
N MET A 137 6.18 32.94 -64.48
CA MET A 137 4.94 32.83 -65.26
C MET A 137 5.05 33.64 -66.56
N HIS A 138 5.08 32.95 -67.70
CA HIS A 138 5.05 33.62 -69.00
C HIS A 138 3.61 34.00 -69.38
N VAL A 139 3.28 35.28 -69.25
CA VAL A 139 1.99 35.82 -69.68
C VAL A 139 2.05 36.18 -71.18
N PRO A 140 1.17 35.61 -72.04
CA PRO A 140 1.17 35.91 -73.46
C PRO A 140 1.04 37.41 -73.76
N PRO A 141 1.71 37.95 -74.80
CA PRO A 141 1.81 39.38 -75.07
C PRO A 141 0.45 40.10 -75.24
N ALA A 142 -0.58 39.38 -75.67
CA ALA A 142 -1.94 39.92 -75.80
C ALA A 142 -2.62 40.27 -74.45
N LEU A 143 -2.17 39.67 -73.34
CA LEU A 143 -2.71 39.89 -71.99
C LEU A 143 -1.86 40.88 -71.17
N GLN A 144 -0.60 41.10 -71.56
CA GLN A 144 0.33 42.00 -70.89
C GLN A 144 -0.21 43.46 -70.85
N SER A 145 -0.84 43.92 -71.94
CA SER A 145 -1.42 45.26 -72.07
C SER A 145 -2.64 45.53 -71.17
N ILE A 146 -3.31 44.47 -70.68
CA ILE A 146 -4.50 44.57 -69.81
C ILE A 146 -4.09 44.70 -68.32
N ILE A 147 -2.86 44.31 -68.00
CA ILE A 147 -2.31 44.15 -66.66
C ILE A 147 -1.33 45.26 -66.31
N ASP A 148 -0.61 45.81 -67.30
CA ASP A 148 0.33 46.91 -67.09
C ASP A 148 -0.39 48.19 -66.60
N ALA A 149 -0.31 48.42 -65.30
CA ALA A 149 -0.84 49.60 -64.63
C ALA A 149 0.22 50.72 -64.47
N THR A 150 1.46 50.52 -64.97
CA THR A 150 2.54 51.51 -64.82
C THR A 150 2.47 52.62 -65.86
N THR A 151 1.83 52.37 -67.00
CA THR A 151 1.71 53.34 -68.10
C THR A 151 0.40 54.15 -68.08
N GLY A 152 -0.49 53.94 -67.11
CA GLY A 152 -1.69 54.78 -66.89
C GLY A 152 -2.72 54.78 -68.03
N ALA A 153 -2.51 54.03 -69.12
CA ALA A 153 -3.38 53.99 -70.28
C ALA A 153 -4.16 52.67 -70.32
N SER A 154 -5.39 52.66 -69.82
CA SER A 154 -6.34 51.59 -70.18
C SER A 154 -6.72 51.78 -71.65
N THR A 155 -6.11 51.04 -72.56
CA THR A 155 -6.55 51.03 -73.96
C THR A 155 -7.93 50.37 -74.07
N PRO A 156 -8.95 51.04 -74.64
CA PRO A 156 -10.24 50.41 -74.86
C PRO A 156 -10.12 49.33 -75.94
N THR A 157 -10.38 48.09 -75.55
CA THR A 157 -10.64 47.02 -76.53
C THR A 157 -11.98 47.34 -77.20
N SER A 158 -11.92 47.69 -78.47
CA SER A 158 -13.05 48.08 -79.31
C SER A 158 -14.23 47.10 -79.23
N GLY A 159 -15.26 47.47 -78.47
CA GLY A 159 -16.59 46.87 -78.51
C GLY A 159 -17.49 47.66 -79.46
N VAL A 160 -17.80 47.07 -80.62
CA VAL A 160 -18.80 47.58 -81.57
C VAL A 160 -20.17 47.60 -80.86
N SER A 161 -20.80 48.78 -80.77
CA SER A 161 -22.17 48.93 -80.27
C SER A 161 -23.05 49.57 -81.34
N LEU A 162 -24.03 48.81 -81.85
CA LEU A 162 -25.06 49.28 -82.78
C LEU A 162 -26.38 49.45 -82.00
N ARG A 163 -26.78 50.72 -81.84
CA ARG A 163 -28.07 51.28 -81.38
C ARG A 163 -28.28 51.48 -79.86
N GLY A 164 -28.77 52.69 -79.56
CA GLY A 164 -29.67 52.98 -78.43
C GLY A 164 -28.97 53.53 -77.19
N SER A 165 -29.32 54.77 -76.82
CA SER A 165 -28.80 55.52 -75.69
C SER A 165 -29.22 54.92 -74.34
N ASP A 166 -28.44 53.95 -73.87
CA ASP A 166 -28.26 53.62 -72.45
C ASP A 166 -26.89 52.95 -72.29
N ILE A 167 -25.87 53.74 -71.94
CA ILE A 167 -24.51 53.25 -71.68
C ILE A 167 -24.53 52.62 -70.29
N VAL A 168 -24.85 51.32 -70.21
CA VAL A 168 -24.44 50.51 -69.07
C VAL A 168 -22.95 50.21 -69.27
N PRO A 169 -22.04 50.62 -68.37
CA PRO A 169 -20.61 50.41 -68.55
C PRO A 169 -20.28 48.91 -68.43
N PHE A 170 -20.35 48.20 -69.55
CA PHE A 170 -19.99 46.78 -69.66
C PHE A 170 -18.46 46.56 -69.64
N GLU A 171 -17.68 47.65 -69.71
CA GLU A 171 -16.21 47.66 -69.73
C GLU A 171 -15.56 47.07 -68.47
N ASN A 172 -16.30 46.94 -67.37
CA ASN A 172 -15.78 46.32 -66.15
C ASN A 172 -15.93 44.79 -66.11
N SER A 173 -16.73 44.13 -66.97
CA SER A 173 -17.04 42.71 -66.80
C SER A 173 -15.98 41.76 -67.41
N LEU A 174 -15.57 42.00 -68.65
CA LEU A 174 -14.60 41.14 -69.36
C LEU A 174 -13.18 41.35 -68.84
N GLN A 175 -12.75 42.60 -68.66
CA GLN A 175 -11.42 42.89 -68.08
C GLN A 175 -11.32 42.40 -66.63
N ALA A 176 -12.38 42.51 -65.83
CA ALA A 176 -12.38 41.94 -64.48
C ALA A 176 -12.38 40.41 -64.50
N ARG A 177 -13.04 39.77 -65.48
CA ARG A 177 -12.99 38.31 -65.66
C ARG A 177 -11.59 37.84 -66.04
N VAL A 178 -10.95 38.47 -67.02
CA VAL A 178 -9.56 38.17 -67.41
C VAL A 178 -8.60 38.37 -66.24
N ARG A 179 -8.74 39.46 -65.47
CA ARG A 179 -7.92 39.68 -64.26
C ARG A 179 -8.18 38.65 -63.17
N ARG A 180 -9.44 38.22 -63.00
CA ARG A 180 -9.80 37.18 -62.03
C ARG A 180 -9.22 35.83 -62.43
N ASP A 181 -9.35 35.46 -63.69
CA ASP A 181 -8.84 34.20 -64.23
C ASP A 181 -7.30 34.19 -64.14
N LEU A 182 -6.64 35.28 -64.51
CA LEU A 182 -5.18 35.41 -64.39
C LEU A 182 -4.70 35.36 -62.94
N ASN A 183 -5.37 36.05 -62.02
CA ASN A 183 -5.06 35.94 -60.60
C ASN A 183 -5.23 34.50 -60.10
N SER A 184 -6.30 33.81 -60.53
CA SER A 184 -6.51 32.40 -60.17
C SER A 184 -5.42 31.48 -60.74
N PHE A 185 -4.93 31.74 -61.96
CA PHE A 185 -3.79 31.01 -62.53
C PHE A 185 -2.49 31.33 -61.80
N SER A 186 -2.27 32.58 -61.39
CA SER A 186 -1.09 32.96 -60.59
C SER A 186 -1.11 32.29 -59.22
N GLU A 187 -2.27 32.23 -58.57
CA GLU A 187 -2.46 31.55 -57.29
C GLU A 187 -2.24 30.04 -57.45
N ALA A 188 -2.79 29.43 -58.50
CA ALA A 188 -2.59 28.01 -58.81
C ALA A 188 -1.11 27.68 -59.12
N PHE A 189 -0.41 28.56 -59.85
CA PHE A 189 1.00 28.36 -60.16
C PHE A 189 1.91 28.54 -58.94
N GLU A 190 1.65 29.54 -58.10
CA GLU A 190 2.35 29.69 -56.81
C GLU A 190 2.12 28.48 -55.92
N GLN A 191 0.89 27.96 -55.87
CA GLN A 191 0.58 26.72 -55.17
C GLN A 191 1.39 25.54 -55.73
N LEU A 192 1.44 25.39 -57.05
CA LEU A 192 2.24 24.34 -57.70
C LEU A 192 3.74 24.49 -57.47
N GLN A 193 4.27 25.71 -57.41
CA GLN A 193 5.68 25.94 -57.06
C GLN A 193 5.97 25.60 -55.61
N ILE A 194 5.11 26.01 -54.68
CA ILE A 194 5.23 25.64 -53.26
C ILE A 194 5.15 24.11 -53.11
N GLU A 195 4.22 23.46 -53.81
CA GLU A 195 4.08 22.01 -53.81
C GLU A 195 5.34 21.35 -54.37
N SER A 196 5.81 21.78 -55.54
CA SER A 196 7.05 21.29 -56.16
C SER A 196 8.28 21.45 -55.26
N GLN A 197 8.40 22.57 -54.52
CA GLN A 197 9.48 22.78 -53.57
C GLN A 197 9.33 21.92 -52.31
N SER A 198 8.11 21.55 -51.93
CA SER A 198 7.82 20.70 -50.77
C SER A 198 8.00 19.20 -51.02
N ILE A 199 7.99 18.76 -52.28
CA ILE A 199 8.12 17.34 -52.66
C ILE A 199 9.51 16.76 -52.28
N PRO A 200 10.66 17.35 -52.67
CA PRO A 200 11.97 16.79 -52.35
C PRO A 200 12.24 16.53 -50.85
N PRO A 201 11.92 17.45 -49.91
CA PRO A 201 12.11 17.17 -48.49
C PRO A 201 11.13 16.11 -47.96
N GLN A 202 9.91 16.00 -48.52
CA GLN A 202 8.97 14.93 -48.17
C GLN A 202 9.46 13.58 -48.67
N GLU A 203 9.92 13.49 -49.92
CA GLU A 203 10.53 12.28 -50.47
C GLU A 203 11.73 11.83 -49.63
N TYR A 204 12.59 12.77 -49.24
CA TYR A 204 13.72 12.47 -48.37
C TYR A 204 13.31 11.99 -46.96
N ALA A 205 12.26 12.58 -46.38
CA ALA A 205 11.71 12.14 -45.10
C ALA A 205 11.13 10.71 -45.20
N LEU A 206 10.34 10.45 -46.25
CA LEU A 206 9.77 9.12 -46.51
C LEU A 206 10.85 8.07 -46.79
N GLN A 207 11.90 8.42 -47.55
CA GLN A 207 13.04 7.52 -47.77
C GLN A 207 13.73 7.15 -46.46
N LYS A 208 13.94 8.13 -45.55
CA LYS A 208 14.49 7.85 -44.23
C LYS A 208 13.59 6.95 -43.38
N GLU A 209 12.27 7.15 -43.45
CA GLU A 209 11.30 6.31 -42.75
C GLU A 209 11.32 4.88 -43.31
N LEU A 210 11.38 4.71 -44.63
CA LEU A 210 11.51 3.40 -45.27
C LEU A 210 12.80 2.69 -44.86
N GLU A 211 13.96 3.38 -44.92
CA GLU A 211 15.21 2.79 -44.45
C GLU A 211 15.18 2.42 -42.96
N ALA A 212 14.47 3.19 -42.13
CA ALA A 212 14.32 2.87 -40.70
C ALA A 212 13.43 1.62 -40.51
N LEU A 213 12.35 1.50 -41.28
CA LEU A 213 11.46 0.33 -41.26
C LEU A 213 12.17 -0.92 -41.79
N GLU A 214 12.97 -0.83 -42.85
CA GLU A 214 13.76 -1.94 -43.39
C GLU A 214 14.78 -2.45 -42.37
N ARG A 215 15.48 -1.55 -41.66
CA ARG A 215 16.36 -1.94 -40.54
C ARG A 215 15.58 -2.66 -39.44
N GLN A 216 14.41 -2.15 -39.05
CA GLN A 216 13.56 -2.81 -38.06
C GLN A 216 13.08 -4.19 -38.51
N MET A 217 12.74 -4.35 -39.79
CA MET A 217 12.35 -5.65 -40.35
C MET A 217 13.50 -6.66 -40.30
N HIS A 218 14.70 -6.28 -40.75
CA HIS A 218 15.87 -7.17 -40.69
C HIS A 218 16.25 -7.54 -39.25
N GLU A 219 16.15 -6.60 -38.31
CA GLU A 219 16.37 -6.90 -36.89
C GLU A 219 15.32 -7.91 -36.36
N LEU A 220 14.06 -7.80 -36.78
CA LEU A 220 13.01 -8.75 -36.37
C LEU A 220 13.22 -10.13 -37.02
N GLU A 221 13.66 -10.19 -38.27
CA GLU A 221 14.00 -11.42 -38.98
C GLU A 221 15.18 -12.15 -38.31
N ASP A 222 16.26 -11.43 -37.95
CA ASP A 222 17.40 -12.01 -37.22
C ASP A 222 16.97 -12.49 -35.83
N LEU A 223 16.16 -11.71 -35.11
CA LEU A 223 15.59 -12.13 -33.82
C LEU A 223 14.76 -13.41 -33.96
N GLN A 224 13.89 -13.49 -34.96
CA GLN A 224 13.06 -14.66 -35.21
C GLN A 224 13.94 -15.88 -35.53
N ALA A 225 14.91 -15.75 -36.44
CA ALA A 225 15.80 -16.84 -36.83
C ALA A 225 16.61 -17.37 -35.63
N ARG A 226 17.14 -16.46 -34.80
CA ARG A 226 17.86 -16.83 -33.56
C ARG A 226 16.93 -17.55 -32.58
N ILE A 227 15.73 -17.02 -32.33
CA ILE A 227 14.75 -17.65 -31.43
C ILE A 227 14.35 -19.05 -31.94
N GLU A 228 14.10 -19.20 -33.24
CA GLU A 228 13.78 -20.50 -33.84
C GLU A 228 14.90 -21.52 -33.68
N SER A 229 16.16 -21.10 -33.84
CA SER A 229 17.32 -21.96 -33.59
C SER A 229 17.44 -22.41 -32.13
N LEU A 230 17.05 -21.56 -31.18
CA LEU A 230 17.11 -21.89 -29.75
C LEU A 230 16.02 -22.88 -29.34
N ARG A 231 14.86 -22.91 -30.02
CA ARG A 231 13.74 -23.80 -29.66
C ARG A 231 14.07 -25.29 -29.73
N THR A 232 15.11 -25.67 -30.47
CA THR A 232 15.54 -27.07 -30.64
C THR A 232 16.73 -27.45 -29.75
N GLY A 233 17.33 -26.48 -29.05
CA GLY A 233 18.51 -26.69 -28.21
C GLY A 233 18.22 -27.37 -26.86
N THR A 234 19.27 -27.65 -26.09
CA THR A 234 19.17 -28.03 -24.67
C THR A 234 18.95 -26.80 -23.80
N PHE A 235 18.55 -26.98 -22.53
CA PHE A 235 18.28 -25.86 -21.62
C PHE A 235 19.50 -24.91 -21.46
N ASP A 236 20.70 -25.45 -21.33
CA ASP A 236 21.91 -24.63 -21.16
C ASP A 236 22.24 -23.82 -22.42
N VAL A 237 22.08 -24.44 -23.60
CA VAL A 237 22.25 -23.77 -24.90
C VAL A 237 21.21 -22.66 -25.07
N VAL A 238 19.98 -22.89 -24.63
CA VAL A 238 18.93 -21.86 -24.61
C VAL A 238 19.32 -20.70 -23.69
N CYS A 239 19.83 -20.97 -22.49
CA CYS A 239 20.22 -19.92 -21.54
C CYS A 239 21.35 -19.04 -22.11
N GLU A 240 22.42 -19.65 -22.62
CA GLU A 240 23.54 -18.92 -23.25
C GLU A 240 23.08 -18.20 -24.53
N GLY A 241 22.22 -18.83 -25.31
CA GLY A 241 21.56 -18.23 -26.47
C GLY A 241 20.80 -16.95 -26.11
N LEU A 242 19.99 -16.98 -25.04
CA LEU A 242 19.25 -15.81 -24.58
C LEU A 242 20.17 -14.70 -24.04
N LYS A 243 21.25 -15.04 -23.34
CA LYS A 243 22.28 -14.08 -22.90
C LYS A 243 22.93 -13.38 -24.11
N SER A 244 23.31 -14.15 -25.15
CA SER A 244 23.87 -13.59 -26.38
C SER A 244 22.87 -12.71 -27.16
N LEU A 245 21.60 -13.10 -27.19
CA LEU A 245 20.53 -12.34 -27.84
C LEU A 245 20.29 -11.02 -27.09
N ARG A 246 20.33 -11.04 -25.75
CA ARG A 246 20.28 -9.84 -24.92
C ARG A 246 21.46 -8.90 -25.17
N ALA A 247 22.66 -9.45 -25.37
CA ALA A 247 23.85 -8.66 -25.70
C ALA A 247 23.75 -8.01 -27.09
N ALA A 248 23.17 -8.71 -28.07
CA ALA A 248 22.94 -8.18 -29.41
C ALA A 248 21.87 -7.08 -29.45
N TYR A 249 20.84 -7.18 -28.60
CA TYR A 249 19.72 -6.23 -28.58
C TYR A 249 19.40 -5.69 -27.16
N PRO A 250 20.25 -4.81 -26.58
CA PRO A 250 20.10 -4.36 -25.18
C PRO A 250 18.86 -3.50 -24.91
N SER A 251 18.38 -2.79 -25.94
CA SER A 251 17.25 -1.86 -25.85
C SER A 251 15.88 -2.54 -25.97
N LYS A 252 15.81 -3.72 -26.62
CA LYS A 252 14.53 -4.42 -26.84
C LYS A 252 14.10 -5.24 -25.61
N PRO A 253 12.82 -5.19 -25.22
CA PRO A 253 12.30 -6.02 -24.14
C PRO A 253 12.06 -7.45 -24.64
N LEU A 254 12.88 -8.39 -24.19
CA LEU A 254 12.89 -9.79 -24.68
C LEU A 254 12.19 -10.78 -23.73
N HIS A 255 11.37 -10.27 -22.81
CA HIS A 255 10.79 -11.06 -21.73
C HIS A 255 9.73 -12.05 -22.22
N ARG A 256 8.99 -11.75 -23.31
CA ARG A 256 7.96 -12.68 -23.82
C ARG A 256 8.58 -13.81 -24.62
N GLU A 257 9.55 -13.45 -25.44
CA GLU A 257 10.29 -14.32 -26.34
C GLU A 257 11.14 -15.31 -25.54
N SER A 258 11.88 -14.81 -24.54
CA SER A 258 12.67 -15.64 -23.63
C SER A 258 11.82 -16.70 -22.93
N ILE A 259 10.64 -16.31 -22.42
CA ILE A 259 9.72 -17.24 -21.77
C ILE A 259 9.13 -18.24 -22.76
N ALA A 260 8.84 -17.84 -24.00
CA ALA A 260 8.35 -18.77 -25.01
C ALA A 260 9.36 -19.89 -25.33
N VAL A 261 10.66 -19.57 -25.30
CA VAL A 261 11.73 -20.57 -25.51
C VAL A 261 11.98 -21.41 -24.25
N ILE A 262 11.94 -20.81 -23.06
CA ILE A 262 12.18 -21.52 -21.78
C ILE A 262 11.02 -22.43 -21.39
N HIS A 263 9.78 -22.02 -21.67
CA HIS A 263 8.57 -22.70 -21.20
C HIS A 263 8.52 -24.22 -21.52
N PRO A 264 8.82 -24.69 -22.75
CA PRO A 264 8.84 -26.13 -23.03
C PRO A 264 9.84 -26.92 -22.19
N HIS A 265 11.03 -26.38 -21.92
CA HIS A 265 12.05 -27.02 -21.08
C HIS A 265 11.61 -27.07 -19.63
N PHE A 266 11.12 -25.94 -19.11
CA PHE A 266 10.65 -25.85 -17.74
C PHE A 266 9.41 -26.73 -17.49
N SER A 267 8.48 -26.79 -18.44
CA SER A 267 7.30 -27.66 -18.37
C SER A 267 7.68 -29.15 -18.34
N LYS A 268 8.65 -29.58 -19.18
CA LYS A 268 9.18 -30.95 -19.15
C LYS A 268 9.86 -31.27 -17.82
N ALA A 269 10.68 -30.35 -17.31
CA ALA A 269 11.35 -30.52 -16.03
C ALA A 269 10.34 -30.66 -14.88
N ILE A 270 9.30 -29.81 -14.87
CA ILE A 270 8.23 -29.85 -13.86
C ILE A 270 7.40 -31.14 -13.92
N ALA A 271 7.18 -31.71 -15.11
CA ALA A 271 6.42 -32.94 -15.26
C ALA A 271 7.08 -34.15 -14.57
N SER A 272 8.41 -34.17 -14.51
CA SER A 272 9.21 -35.20 -13.80
C SER A 272 9.77 -34.68 -12.46
N TRP A 273 9.26 -33.56 -11.96
CA TRP A 273 9.81 -32.92 -10.77
C TRP A 273 9.18 -33.45 -9.50
N GLU A 274 10.03 -33.88 -8.56
CA GLU A 274 9.66 -34.17 -7.18
C GLU A 274 10.22 -33.08 -6.25
N PRO A 275 9.40 -32.11 -5.83
CA PRO A 275 9.87 -30.93 -5.11
C PRO A 275 10.49 -31.22 -3.74
N LEU A 276 10.15 -32.36 -3.13
CA LEU A 276 10.66 -32.73 -1.80
C LEU A 276 12.04 -33.38 -1.84
N GLU A 277 12.48 -33.90 -2.99
CA GLU A 277 13.78 -34.55 -3.13
C GLU A 277 14.81 -33.59 -3.75
N HIS A 278 14.39 -32.82 -4.76
CA HIS A 278 15.27 -31.94 -5.51
C HIS A 278 14.62 -30.57 -5.70
N ALA A 279 15.34 -29.50 -5.36
CA ALA A 279 14.82 -28.12 -5.46
C ALA A 279 14.99 -27.49 -6.86
N LEU A 280 15.39 -28.23 -7.90
CA LEU A 280 15.71 -27.69 -9.24
C LEU A 280 16.69 -26.50 -9.18
N GLU A 281 17.78 -26.65 -8.43
CA GLU A 281 18.78 -25.60 -8.20
C GLU A 281 19.38 -25.05 -9.50
N THR A 282 19.58 -25.90 -10.51
CA THR A 282 20.08 -25.49 -11.83
C THR A 282 19.16 -24.50 -12.53
N PHE A 283 17.84 -24.76 -12.50
CA PHE A 283 16.84 -23.84 -13.06
C PHE A 283 16.74 -22.56 -12.24
N ALA A 284 16.77 -22.66 -10.91
CA ALA A 284 16.73 -21.50 -10.03
C ALA A 284 17.94 -20.58 -10.25
N ALA A 285 19.15 -21.15 -10.33
CA ALA A 285 20.37 -20.40 -10.64
C ALA A 285 20.28 -19.72 -12.01
N ALA A 286 19.89 -20.45 -13.05
CA ALA A 286 19.72 -19.90 -14.39
C ALA A 286 18.68 -18.77 -14.45
N PHE A 287 17.55 -18.91 -13.73
CA PHE A 287 16.53 -17.87 -13.65
C PHE A 287 16.99 -16.64 -12.86
N SER A 288 17.86 -16.83 -11.86
CA SER A 288 18.47 -15.73 -11.12
C SER A 288 19.42 -14.90 -11.99
N GLU A 289 20.24 -15.57 -12.80
CA GLU A 289 21.16 -14.92 -13.74
C GLU A 289 20.43 -14.20 -14.87
N MET A 290 19.34 -14.79 -15.37
CA MET A 290 18.55 -14.26 -16.48
C MET A 290 17.33 -13.43 -16.04
N ALA A 291 17.26 -13.03 -14.77
CA ALA A 291 16.13 -12.28 -14.23
C ALA A 291 15.89 -10.96 -14.98
N ASP A 292 16.96 -10.35 -15.50
CA ASP A 292 16.91 -9.12 -16.29
C ASP A 292 16.31 -9.32 -17.69
N ILE A 293 16.46 -10.52 -18.27
CA ILE A 293 15.91 -10.91 -19.58
C ILE A 293 14.46 -11.36 -19.43
N MET A 294 14.16 -12.19 -18.43
CA MET A 294 12.86 -12.87 -18.27
C MET A 294 11.79 -11.98 -17.63
N GLN A 295 12.18 -11.03 -16.77
CA GLN A 295 11.23 -10.17 -16.06
C GLN A 295 11.26 -8.73 -16.60
N PRO A 296 10.08 -8.13 -16.88
CA PRO A 296 9.98 -6.71 -17.23
C PRO A 296 10.60 -5.84 -16.14
N ARG A 297 11.29 -4.75 -16.51
CA ARG A 297 11.96 -3.85 -15.55
C ARG A 297 11.04 -3.35 -14.45
N SER A 298 9.79 -3.06 -14.78
CA SER A 298 8.75 -2.62 -13.83
C SER A 298 8.31 -3.67 -12.80
N ARG A 299 8.63 -4.95 -13.04
CA ARG A 299 8.23 -6.09 -12.20
C ARG A 299 9.42 -6.86 -11.64
N ARG A 300 10.66 -6.44 -11.95
CA ARG A 300 11.85 -7.07 -11.39
C ARG A 300 11.85 -6.95 -9.88
N ILE A 301 12.14 -8.07 -9.24
CA ILE A 301 12.49 -8.12 -7.83
C ILE A 301 13.87 -7.49 -7.74
N VAL A 302 13.93 -6.21 -7.38
CA VAL A 302 15.21 -5.49 -7.21
C VAL A 302 15.96 -6.20 -6.09
N SER A 303 17.05 -6.92 -6.42
CA SER A 303 18.06 -7.24 -5.43
C SER A 303 18.58 -5.90 -4.89
N GLN A 304 18.81 -5.80 -3.58
CA GLN A 304 19.30 -4.59 -2.91
C GLN A 304 20.76 -4.24 -3.30
N ALA A 305 21.16 -4.44 -4.56
CA ALA A 305 22.39 -3.90 -5.10
C ALA A 305 22.20 -2.39 -5.34
N TYR A 306 23.10 -1.60 -4.75
CA TYR A 306 23.15 -0.14 -4.87
C TYR A 306 23.16 0.27 -6.35
N THR A 307 22.02 0.76 -6.86
CA THR A 307 21.94 1.33 -8.21
C THR A 307 22.58 2.72 -8.17
N HIS A 308 23.65 2.87 -8.96
CA HIS A 308 24.42 4.11 -9.02
C HIS A 308 23.53 5.25 -9.56
N PRO A 309 23.61 6.50 -9.05
CA PRO A 309 22.76 7.61 -9.49
C PRO A 309 22.80 7.90 -11.00
N SER A 310 23.87 7.50 -11.68
CA SER A 310 24.01 7.58 -13.14
C SER A 310 23.07 6.63 -13.90
N GLU A 311 22.76 5.45 -13.35
CA GLU A 311 21.81 4.50 -13.93
C GLU A 311 20.37 5.00 -13.83
N ALA A 312 20.03 5.67 -12.72
CA ALA A 312 18.71 6.26 -12.50
C ALA A 312 18.38 7.42 -13.47
N LEU A 313 19.41 8.13 -13.96
CA LEU A 313 19.24 9.22 -14.94
C LEU A 313 19.07 8.70 -16.38
N VAL A 314 19.77 7.63 -16.75
CA VAL A 314 19.57 6.94 -18.06
C VAL A 314 18.21 6.21 -18.09
N SER A 315 17.72 5.76 -16.93
CA SER A 315 16.41 5.10 -16.80
C SER A 315 15.23 5.97 -17.23
N ARG A 316 15.38 7.30 -17.24
CA ARG A 316 14.29 8.23 -17.57
C ARG A 316 14.14 8.51 -19.06
N SER A 317 15.20 8.34 -19.86
CA SER A 317 15.19 8.61 -21.30
C SER A 317 14.82 7.41 -22.17
N ILE A 318 14.83 6.19 -21.61
CA ILE A 318 14.45 4.93 -22.31
C ILE A 318 12.97 4.55 -22.00
N ALA A 319 12.28 5.32 -21.16
CA ALA A 319 10.94 5.03 -20.67
C ALA A 319 9.82 5.13 -21.74
N ASP A 320 10.10 5.61 -22.95
CA ASP A 320 9.09 5.80 -24.00
C ASP A 320 8.76 4.53 -24.82
N GLY A 321 9.40 3.38 -24.55
CA GLY A 321 9.23 2.16 -25.35
C GLY A 321 8.70 0.90 -24.65
N GLU A 322 8.56 0.89 -23.33
CA GLU A 322 8.12 -0.32 -22.60
C GLU A 322 6.65 -0.18 -22.17
N ASP A 323 5.76 -0.99 -22.74
CA ASP A 323 4.36 -1.09 -22.31
C ASP A 323 4.31 -1.43 -20.81
N THR A 324 4.04 -0.43 -19.97
CA THR A 324 3.87 -0.66 -18.53
C THR A 324 2.74 -1.67 -18.34
N ILE A 325 3.04 -2.84 -17.80
CA ILE A 325 2.04 -3.88 -17.56
C ILE A 325 0.97 -3.30 -16.63
N LYS A 326 -0.26 -3.19 -17.14
CA LYS A 326 -1.39 -2.61 -16.42
C LYS A 326 -1.56 -3.31 -15.06
N ARG A 327 -1.96 -2.54 -14.04
CA ARG A 327 -2.31 -3.13 -12.74
C ARG A 327 -3.47 -4.12 -12.95
N GLY A 328 -3.31 -5.35 -12.46
CA GLY A 328 -4.29 -6.43 -12.61
C GLY A 328 -4.03 -7.43 -13.74
N THR A 329 -3.02 -7.23 -14.59
CA THR A 329 -2.58 -8.23 -15.59
C THR A 329 -1.29 -8.90 -15.14
N THR A 330 -1.21 -10.24 -15.25
CA THR A 330 0.00 -11.01 -14.96
C THR A 330 1.02 -10.87 -16.08
N SER A 331 2.30 -10.81 -15.74
CA SER A 331 3.37 -10.95 -16.73
C SER A 331 3.43 -12.38 -17.27
N SER A 332 4.13 -12.58 -18.40
CA SER A 332 4.38 -13.92 -18.94
C SER A 332 5.11 -14.80 -17.91
N TYR A 333 6.03 -14.22 -17.13
CA TYR A 333 6.80 -14.94 -16.11
C TYR A 333 5.89 -15.34 -14.95
N GLU A 334 5.11 -14.40 -14.42
CA GLU A 334 4.14 -14.64 -13.36
C GLU A 334 3.12 -15.70 -13.76
N SER A 335 2.69 -15.71 -15.03
CA SER A 335 1.75 -16.70 -15.56
C SER A 335 2.38 -18.09 -15.66
N MET A 336 3.65 -18.18 -16.06
CA MET A 336 4.40 -19.44 -16.09
C MET A 336 4.59 -20.02 -14.68
N MET A 337 5.02 -19.18 -13.73
CA MET A 337 5.16 -19.58 -12.31
C MET A 337 3.82 -20.01 -11.70
N LEU A 338 2.74 -19.29 -11.99
CA LEU A 338 1.42 -19.62 -11.48
C LEU A 338 0.84 -20.92 -12.05
N LYS A 339 1.13 -21.23 -13.33
CA LYS A 339 0.57 -22.42 -14.00
C LYS A 339 1.40 -23.68 -13.82
N LEU A 340 2.72 -23.57 -13.76
CA LEU A 340 3.61 -24.72 -13.71
C LEU A 340 4.18 -24.94 -12.30
N TRP A 341 4.83 -23.92 -11.73
CA TRP A 341 5.55 -24.05 -10.46
C TRP A 341 4.59 -24.15 -9.26
N LEU A 342 3.60 -23.26 -9.17
CA LEU A 342 2.69 -23.19 -8.03
C LEU A 342 1.89 -24.49 -7.81
N PRO A 343 1.30 -25.16 -8.81
CA PRO A 343 0.57 -26.41 -8.59
C PRO A 343 1.46 -27.52 -8.05
N ALA A 344 2.69 -27.66 -8.55
CA ALA A 344 3.66 -28.65 -8.08
C ALA A 344 4.01 -28.41 -6.60
N ILE A 345 4.28 -27.17 -6.22
CA ILE A 345 4.56 -26.81 -4.83
C ILE A 345 3.33 -26.95 -3.94
N SER A 346 2.14 -26.55 -4.40
CA SER A 346 0.92 -26.74 -3.63
C SER A 346 0.66 -28.22 -3.35
N SER A 347 0.99 -29.13 -4.28
CA SER A 347 0.95 -30.58 -4.06
C SER A 347 2.05 -31.06 -3.11
N ALA A 348 3.27 -30.54 -3.24
CA ALA A 348 4.35 -30.87 -2.32
C ALA A 348 4.04 -30.42 -0.89
N VAL A 349 3.45 -29.24 -0.70
CA VAL A 349 3.02 -28.73 0.60
C VAL A 349 1.95 -29.63 1.20
N THR A 350 1.03 -30.23 0.43
CA THR A 350 0.05 -31.17 1.00
C THR A 350 0.68 -32.51 1.40
N GLN A 351 1.67 -33.01 0.66
CA GLN A 351 2.34 -34.30 0.93
C GLN A 351 3.45 -34.23 1.99
N TRP A 352 4.09 -33.08 2.15
CA TRP A 352 5.25 -32.86 3.03
C TRP A 352 4.98 -33.21 4.52
N ASP A 353 5.91 -33.88 5.20
CA ASP A 353 5.79 -34.09 6.65
C ASP A 353 6.28 -32.87 7.45
N VAL A 354 5.37 -32.27 8.22
CA VAL A 354 5.65 -31.08 9.06
C VAL A 354 6.80 -31.31 10.04
N LYS A 355 6.99 -32.55 10.50
CA LYS A 355 8.05 -32.90 11.47
C LYS A 355 9.45 -32.83 10.87
N ASN A 356 9.57 -32.91 9.54
CA ASN A 356 10.83 -32.85 8.80
C ASN A 356 10.84 -31.57 7.93
N PRO A 357 11.17 -30.39 8.49
CA PRO A 357 11.06 -29.10 7.78
C PRO A 357 12.10 -28.90 6.68
N ARG A 358 13.26 -29.55 6.77
CA ARG A 358 14.42 -29.30 5.89
C ARG A 358 14.12 -29.30 4.39
N PRO A 359 13.38 -30.28 3.82
CA PRO A 359 13.17 -30.34 2.38
C PRO A 359 12.36 -29.15 1.84
N MET A 360 11.31 -28.76 2.56
CA MET A 360 10.46 -27.63 2.16
C MET A 360 11.13 -26.28 2.41
N VAL A 361 11.88 -26.15 3.52
CA VAL A 361 12.65 -24.93 3.82
C VAL A 361 13.71 -24.70 2.75
N HIS A 362 14.49 -25.73 2.41
CA HIS A 362 15.49 -25.66 1.33
C HIS A 362 14.87 -25.22 0.00
N LEU A 363 13.74 -25.83 -0.37
CA LEU A 363 13.02 -25.45 -1.59
C LEU A 363 12.60 -23.98 -1.59
N LEU A 364 12.09 -23.49 -0.47
CA LEU A 364 11.68 -22.08 -0.36
C LEU A 364 12.88 -21.14 -0.36
N ASP A 365 14.00 -21.48 0.27
CA ASP A 365 15.21 -20.67 0.22
C ASP A 365 15.74 -20.50 -1.20
N VAL A 366 15.77 -21.58 -1.98
CA VAL A 366 16.22 -21.56 -3.38
C VAL A 366 15.31 -20.70 -4.26
N TRP A 367 13.99 -20.81 -4.10
CA TRP A 367 13.04 -20.15 -5.01
C TRP A 367 12.53 -18.78 -4.54
N LYS A 368 12.54 -18.48 -3.24
CA LYS A 368 12.06 -17.20 -2.68
C LYS A 368 12.56 -15.95 -3.40
N PRO A 369 13.85 -15.79 -3.78
CA PRO A 369 14.30 -14.58 -4.49
C PRO A 369 13.72 -14.45 -5.91
N LEU A 370 13.21 -15.54 -6.51
CA LEU A 370 12.71 -15.59 -7.88
C LEU A 370 11.18 -15.45 -7.95
N LEU A 371 10.50 -15.73 -6.84
CA LEU A 371 9.04 -15.82 -6.82
C LEU A 371 8.37 -14.45 -6.89
N PRO A 372 7.35 -14.28 -7.75
CA PRO A 372 6.46 -13.13 -7.68
C PRO A 372 5.85 -12.98 -6.28
N PRO A 373 5.76 -11.75 -5.73
CA PRO A 373 5.36 -11.53 -4.33
C PRO A 373 4.03 -12.19 -3.94
N PHE A 374 3.06 -12.19 -4.85
CA PHE A 374 1.74 -12.79 -4.61
C PHE A 374 1.79 -14.32 -4.58
N ILE A 375 2.67 -14.96 -5.36
CA ILE A 375 2.87 -16.41 -5.35
C ILE A 375 3.57 -16.82 -4.06
N ALA A 376 4.64 -16.11 -3.68
CA ALA A 376 5.34 -16.34 -2.42
C ALA A 376 4.38 -16.24 -1.22
N LYS A 377 3.56 -15.19 -1.16
CA LYS A 377 2.53 -15.02 -0.13
C LYS A 377 1.56 -16.21 -0.08
N ARG A 378 1.05 -16.65 -1.24
CA ARG A 378 0.09 -17.76 -1.33
C ARG A 378 0.68 -19.08 -0.83
N VAL A 379 1.93 -19.38 -1.17
CA VAL A 379 2.61 -20.60 -0.70
C VAL A 379 2.85 -20.54 0.81
N LEU A 380 3.35 -19.41 1.32
CA LEU A 380 3.55 -19.22 2.77
C LEU A 380 2.25 -19.33 3.56
N GLU A 381 1.14 -18.84 3.02
CA GLU A 381 -0.19 -19.04 3.62
C GLU A 381 -0.61 -20.51 3.63
N GLN A 382 -0.31 -21.27 2.57
CA GLN A 382 -0.60 -22.71 2.54
C GLN A 382 0.23 -23.48 3.55
N VAL A 383 1.52 -23.14 3.67
CA VAL A 383 2.40 -23.71 4.70
C VAL A 383 1.91 -23.34 6.09
N SER A 384 1.63 -22.06 6.36
CA SER A 384 1.14 -21.58 7.67
C SER A 384 -0.15 -22.29 8.08
N ARG A 385 -1.11 -22.50 7.14
CA ARG A 385 -2.31 -23.31 7.40
C ARG A 385 -1.96 -24.74 7.81
N LYS A 386 -1.03 -25.39 7.13
CA LYS A 386 -0.61 -26.76 7.44
C LYS A 386 0.16 -26.86 8.76
N LEU A 387 0.98 -25.85 9.09
CA LEU A 387 1.63 -25.74 10.40
C LEU A 387 0.57 -25.61 11.50
N SER A 388 -0.42 -24.73 11.31
CA SER A 388 -1.53 -24.54 12.25
C SER A 388 -2.33 -25.83 12.47
N THR A 389 -2.67 -26.58 11.41
CA THR A 389 -3.37 -27.87 11.58
C THR A 389 -2.55 -28.87 12.38
N SER A 390 -1.23 -28.94 12.16
CA SER A 390 -0.35 -29.83 12.91
C SER A 390 -0.21 -29.40 14.39
N ILE A 391 -0.16 -28.09 14.66
CA ILE A 391 -0.20 -27.55 16.03
C ILE A 391 -1.53 -27.89 16.68
N HIS A 392 -2.63 -27.77 15.95
CA HIS A 392 -3.98 -28.05 16.44
C HIS A 392 -4.17 -29.53 16.82
N GLU A 393 -3.57 -30.46 16.08
CA GLU A 393 -3.57 -31.89 16.42
C GLU A 393 -2.58 -32.22 17.55
N TRP A 394 -1.50 -31.45 17.68
CA TRP A 394 -0.48 -31.70 18.69
C TRP A 394 -1.02 -31.54 20.12
N ASN A 395 -0.75 -32.56 20.94
CA ASN A 395 -1.07 -32.58 22.35
C ASN A 395 0.20 -32.66 23.21
N PRO A 396 0.55 -31.60 23.97
CA PRO A 396 1.77 -31.54 24.78
C PRO A 396 1.91 -32.65 25.82
N ARG A 397 0.79 -33.25 26.24
CA ARG A 397 0.77 -34.34 27.24
C ARG A 397 1.08 -35.73 26.67
N LYS A 398 0.77 -35.94 25.38
CA LYS A 398 0.84 -37.28 24.75
C LYS A 398 2.08 -37.44 23.88
N PHE A 399 2.56 -36.37 23.27
CA PHE A 399 3.67 -36.43 22.32
C PHE A 399 4.98 -35.99 22.96
N LYS A 400 5.97 -36.89 22.98
CA LYS A 400 7.33 -36.62 23.48
C LYS A 400 8.08 -35.57 22.64
N LYS A 401 7.80 -35.47 21.33
CA LYS A 401 8.41 -34.45 20.46
C LYS A 401 7.55 -33.19 20.47
N SER A 402 8.16 -32.09 20.90
CA SER A 402 7.50 -30.79 20.97
C SER A 402 7.70 -30.01 19.66
N PRO A 403 6.74 -29.18 19.22
CA PRO A 403 6.77 -28.47 17.93
C PRO A 403 7.99 -27.57 17.71
N HIS A 404 8.70 -27.19 18.76
CA HIS A 404 9.91 -26.37 18.68
C HIS A 404 10.96 -26.96 17.73
N THR A 405 11.02 -28.29 17.56
CA THR A 405 12.01 -28.91 16.67
C THR A 405 11.82 -28.55 15.19
N TRP A 406 10.59 -28.18 14.79
CA TRP A 406 10.29 -27.85 13.40
C TRP A 406 9.77 -26.43 13.22
N VAL A 407 9.03 -25.85 14.18
CA VAL A 407 8.55 -24.47 14.11
C VAL A 407 9.71 -23.47 14.01
N MET A 408 10.83 -23.74 14.68
CA MET A 408 11.98 -22.82 14.73
C MET A 408 12.62 -22.62 13.34
N GLU A 409 12.67 -23.67 12.51
CA GLU A 409 13.19 -23.62 11.14
C GLU A 409 12.29 -22.74 10.23
N TRP A 410 11.03 -22.54 10.61
CA TRP A 410 10.06 -21.74 9.84
C TRP A 410 10.04 -20.26 10.22
N LEU A 411 10.64 -19.86 11.34
CA LEU A 411 10.63 -18.48 11.84
C LEU A 411 11.05 -17.43 10.80
N PRO A 412 12.07 -17.64 9.94
CA PRO A 412 12.48 -16.65 8.94
C PRO A 412 11.45 -16.40 7.83
N PHE A 413 10.46 -17.28 7.67
CA PHE A 413 9.49 -17.25 6.58
C PHE A 413 8.07 -16.88 7.05
N LEU A 414 7.80 -17.03 8.35
CA LEU A 414 6.49 -16.75 8.92
C LEU A 414 6.22 -15.24 8.97
N ARG A 415 4.94 -14.86 8.89
CA ARG A 415 4.54 -13.46 8.93
C ARG A 415 4.64 -12.95 10.37
N PRO A 416 4.93 -11.66 10.61
CA PRO A 416 5.00 -11.10 11.96
C PRO A 416 3.76 -11.39 12.81
N ALA A 417 2.56 -11.39 12.21
CA ALA A 417 1.31 -11.74 12.87
C ALA A 417 1.25 -13.20 13.36
N ASP A 418 1.95 -14.12 12.69
CA ASP A 418 2.00 -15.54 13.07
C ASP A 418 2.97 -15.76 14.26
N LEU A 419 3.93 -14.84 14.49
CA LEU A 419 4.93 -14.89 15.57
C LEU A 419 4.47 -14.21 16.87
N ASP A 420 3.43 -13.39 16.84
CA ASP A 420 2.99 -12.64 18.02
C ASP A 420 2.41 -13.59 19.10
N PRO A 421 2.98 -13.64 20.33
CA PRO A 421 2.46 -14.45 21.42
C PRO A 421 1.14 -13.95 22.01
N LYS A 422 0.72 -12.71 21.71
CA LYS A 422 -0.56 -12.11 22.15
C LYS A 422 -1.63 -12.13 21.07
N GLY A 423 -1.24 -12.36 19.81
CA GLY A 423 -2.16 -12.40 18.68
C GLY A 423 -2.95 -13.70 18.57
N SER A 424 -3.45 -13.98 17.37
CA SER A 424 -4.16 -15.21 17.00
C SER A 424 -3.33 -16.17 16.14
N GLY A 425 -2.01 -15.92 16.05
CA GLY A 425 -1.07 -16.67 15.22
C GLY A 425 -0.66 -18.04 15.79
N LEU A 426 0.29 -18.68 15.09
CA LEU A 426 0.83 -19.99 15.45
C LEU A 426 1.43 -19.99 16.88
N VAL A 427 2.21 -18.96 17.22
CA VAL A 427 2.87 -18.84 18.53
C VAL A 427 1.85 -18.70 19.66
N ALA A 428 0.77 -17.94 19.45
CA ALA A 428 -0.29 -17.79 20.43
C ALA A 428 -1.07 -19.10 20.66
N GLU A 429 -1.35 -19.88 19.59
CA GLU A 429 -1.97 -21.20 19.73
C GLU A 429 -1.10 -22.16 20.55
N ILE A 430 0.21 -22.17 20.30
CA ILE A 430 1.17 -22.95 21.07
C ILE A 430 1.20 -22.50 22.54
N LYS A 431 1.28 -21.18 22.80
CA LYS A 431 1.24 -20.62 24.16
C LYS A 431 -0.02 -21.07 24.91
N ARG A 432 -1.18 -21.02 24.26
CA ARG A 432 -2.45 -21.51 24.83
C ARG A 432 -2.35 -23.00 25.16
N LYS A 433 -1.83 -23.83 24.26
CA LYS A 433 -1.70 -25.28 24.51
C LYS A 433 -0.71 -25.60 25.63
N ILE A 434 0.42 -24.89 25.71
CA ILE A 434 1.39 -25.02 26.81
C ILE A 434 0.76 -24.62 28.13
N ARG A 435 -0.01 -23.51 28.18
CA ARG A 435 -0.79 -23.12 29.37
C ARG A 435 -1.69 -24.25 29.86
N HIS A 436 -2.51 -24.83 28.98
CA HIS A 436 -3.40 -25.94 29.35
C HIS A 436 -2.64 -27.20 29.75
N ALA A 437 -1.46 -27.44 29.15
CA ALA A 437 -0.58 -28.53 29.54
C ALA A 437 -0.07 -28.34 30.96
N LEU A 438 0.42 -27.15 31.30
CA LEU A 438 0.96 -26.84 32.63
C LEU A 438 -0.08 -26.95 33.75
N GLN A 439 -1.36 -26.70 33.44
CA GLN A 439 -2.46 -26.92 34.39
C GLN A 439 -2.72 -28.40 34.71
N SER A 440 -2.28 -29.32 33.87
CA SER A 440 -2.57 -30.76 34.01
C SER A 440 -1.34 -31.66 33.85
N ILE A 441 -0.15 -31.08 33.86
CA ILE A 441 1.10 -31.84 33.80
C ILE A 441 1.28 -32.59 35.12
N ASP A 442 1.81 -33.79 34.98
CA ASP A 442 2.32 -34.59 36.08
C ASP A 442 3.68 -34.03 36.49
N LEU A 443 3.76 -33.47 37.69
CA LEU A 443 4.93 -32.74 38.17
C LEU A 443 6.15 -33.67 38.32
N SER A 444 5.92 -34.96 38.58
CA SER A 444 6.97 -36.00 38.68
C SER A 444 7.73 -36.23 37.37
N LYS A 445 7.12 -35.91 36.22
CA LYS A 445 7.73 -36.10 34.88
C LYS A 445 8.64 -34.95 34.47
N GLY A 446 8.70 -33.87 35.26
CA GLY A 446 9.52 -32.70 34.98
C GLY A 446 9.02 -31.82 33.82
N PRO A 447 9.86 -30.90 33.31
CA PRO A 447 9.45 -29.90 32.35
C PRO A 447 9.21 -30.46 30.95
N LEU A 448 8.36 -29.75 30.19
CA LEU A 448 8.07 -30.11 28.80
C LEU A 448 9.33 -29.92 27.92
N PRO A 449 9.55 -30.79 26.91
CA PRO A 449 10.64 -30.59 25.95
C PRO A 449 10.48 -29.27 25.19
N GLY A 450 11.57 -28.53 25.07
CA GLY A 450 11.62 -27.30 24.28
C GLY A 450 11.27 -26.00 25.02
N MET A 451 11.11 -26.04 26.35
CA MET A 451 10.69 -24.88 27.15
C MET A 451 11.61 -23.67 27.03
N GLU A 452 12.92 -23.88 26.92
CA GLU A 452 13.89 -22.78 26.72
C GLU A 452 13.70 -22.09 25.36
N GLN A 453 13.45 -22.86 24.31
CA GLN A 453 13.20 -22.35 22.97
C GLN A 453 11.89 -21.54 22.95
N TRP A 454 10.86 -22.01 23.68
CA TRP A 454 9.62 -21.26 23.85
C TRP A 454 9.82 -19.98 24.68
N ARG A 455 10.68 -20.00 25.71
CA ARG A 455 11.06 -18.79 26.46
C ARG A 455 11.69 -17.73 25.58
N ARG A 456 12.52 -18.13 24.59
CA ARG A 456 13.11 -17.21 23.60
C ARG A 456 12.05 -16.62 22.66
N LEU A 457 11.04 -17.40 22.27
CA LEU A 457 9.99 -16.95 21.35
C LEU A 457 8.91 -16.09 22.00
N PHE A 458 8.45 -16.44 23.20
CA PHE A 458 7.40 -15.67 23.88
C PHE A 458 7.94 -14.39 24.54
N GLY A 459 9.25 -14.35 24.80
CA GLY A 459 9.88 -13.34 25.63
C GLY A 459 9.87 -13.71 27.12
N LYS A 460 10.91 -13.27 27.84
CA LYS A 460 11.13 -13.63 29.25
C LYS A 460 9.91 -13.31 30.14
N GLY A 461 9.42 -12.06 30.10
CA GLY A 461 8.33 -11.63 30.97
C GLY A 461 7.02 -12.39 30.77
N GLU A 462 6.63 -12.65 29.52
CA GLU A 462 5.40 -13.40 29.21
C GLU A 462 5.49 -14.88 29.60
N PHE A 463 6.68 -15.48 29.44
CA PHE A 463 6.94 -16.86 29.84
C PHE A 463 6.97 -17.01 31.36
N ASP A 464 7.67 -16.11 32.06
CA ASP A 464 7.79 -16.12 33.52
C ASP A 464 6.42 -15.87 34.18
N HIS A 465 5.60 -14.97 33.62
CA HIS A 465 4.21 -14.78 34.06
C HIS A 465 3.34 -16.03 33.85
N LEU A 466 3.51 -16.74 32.72
CA LEU A 466 2.79 -17.98 32.45
C LEU A 466 3.13 -19.06 33.49
N LEU A 467 4.40 -19.24 33.82
CA LEU A 467 4.81 -20.19 34.87
C LEU A 467 4.31 -19.77 36.25
N THR A 468 4.46 -18.49 36.61
CA THR A 468 4.06 -17.99 37.94
C THR A 468 2.55 -18.11 38.16
N SER A 469 1.74 -17.87 37.12
CA SER A 469 0.28 -17.92 37.20
C SER A 469 -0.32 -19.33 37.17
N HIS A 470 0.27 -20.29 36.42
CA HIS A 470 -0.34 -21.61 36.19
C HIS A 470 0.44 -22.78 36.80
N LEU A 471 1.75 -22.65 37.00
CA LEU A 471 2.60 -23.73 37.51
C LEU A 471 2.90 -23.57 39.00
N VAL A 472 3.28 -22.37 39.45
CA VAL A 472 3.67 -22.11 40.86
C VAL A 472 2.55 -22.46 41.86
N PRO A 473 1.26 -22.10 41.64
CA PRO A 473 0.19 -22.51 42.54
C PRO A 473 0.04 -24.04 42.62
N ARG A 474 0.31 -24.76 41.52
CA ARG A 474 0.26 -26.23 41.49
C ARG A 474 1.44 -26.86 42.19
N LEU A 475 2.64 -26.31 42.04
CA LEU A 475 3.82 -26.74 42.79
C LEU A 475 3.60 -26.55 44.29
N SER A 476 3.01 -25.41 44.69
CA SER A 476 2.66 -25.15 46.09
C SER A 476 1.62 -26.13 46.61
N ALA A 477 0.56 -26.43 45.85
CA ALA A 477 -0.44 -27.43 46.25
C ALA A 477 0.17 -28.84 46.34
N HIS A 478 1.04 -29.21 45.39
CA HIS A 478 1.74 -30.49 45.41
C HIS A 478 2.64 -30.68 46.64
N LEU A 479 3.38 -29.65 47.06
CA LEU A 479 4.15 -29.71 48.30
C LEU A 479 3.25 -29.63 49.56
N ARG A 480 2.09 -29.00 49.47
CA ARG A 480 1.15 -29.00 50.60
C ARG A 480 0.58 -30.40 50.85
N ASP A 481 0.14 -31.06 49.79
CA ASP A 481 -0.66 -32.28 49.88
C ASP A 481 0.20 -33.55 49.91
N ASN A 482 1.32 -33.59 49.18
CA ASN A 482 2.12 -34.81 48.99
C ASN A 482 3.46 -34.82 49.73
N PHE A 483 3.93 -33.68 50.24
CA PHE A 483 5.23 -33.59 50.91
C PHE A 483 5.04 -33.61 52.43
N GLU A 484 5.45 -34.69 53.06
CA GLU A 484 5.52 -34.84 54.52
C GLU A 484 6.98 -34.95 54.92
N ILE A 485 7.35 -34.28 56.02
CA ILE A 485 8.69 -34.39 56.56
C ILE A 485 8.64 -35.46 57.64
N ASN A 486 9.47 -36.49 57.51
CA ASN A 486 9.52 -37.60 58.46
C ASN A 486 11.00 -37.93 58.75
N PRO A 487 11.48 -37.72 59.99
CA PRO A 487 12.87 -37.99 60.36
C PRO A 487 13.32 -39.44 60.15
N ALA A 488 12.40 -40.42 60.19
CA ALA A 488 12.73 -41.84 60.08
C ALA A 488 12.79 -42.36 58.63
N GLU A 489 11.92 -41.85 57.76
CA GLU A 489 11.83 -42.25 56.35
C GLU A 489 11.34 -41.07 55.51
N GLN A 490 12.28 -40.33 54.92
CA GLN A 490 11.97 -39.13 54.13
C GLN A 490 11.72 -39.46 52.66
N ASP A 491 10.54 -39.13 52.15
CA ASP A 491 10.28 -39.10 50.70
C ASP A 491 10.71 -37.74 50.12
N LEU A 492 11.65 -37.78 49.17
CA LEU A 492 12.15 -36.61 48.46
C LEU A 492 11.48 -36.42 47.09
N ALA A 493 10.72 -37.40 46.60
CA ALA A 493 10.11 -37.33 45.27
C ALA A 493 9.26 -36.07 45.05
N PRO A 494 8.46 -35.57 46.03
CA PRO A 494 7.72 -34.33 45.86
C PRO A 494 8.61 -33.08 45.73
N LEU A 495 9.75 -33.07 46.42
CA LEU A 495 10.70 -31.96 46.39
C LEU A 495 11.58 -32.01 45.12
N GLU A 496 12.04 -33.19 44.72
CA GLU A 496 12.73 -33.42 43.46
C GLU A 496 11.88 -33.01 42.26
N ALA A 497 10.56 -33.26 42.31
CA ALA A 497 9.62 -32.81 41.30
C ALA A 497 9.57 -31.28 41.17
N VAL A 498 9.79 -30.52 42.24
CA VAL A 498 9.91 -29.05 42.20
C VAL A 498 11.28 -28.65 41.64
N PHE A 499 12.35 -29.30 42.10
CA PHE A 499 13.71 -29.02 41.63
C PHE A 499 13.94 -29.39 40.16
N ALA A 500 13.15 -30.29 39.59
CA ALA A 500 13.13 -30.55 38.15
C ALA A 500 12.79 -29.29 37.31
N TRP A 501 12.20 -28.26 37.91
CA TRP A 501 11.90 -26.97 37.27
C TRP A 501 12.93 -25.87 37.56
N LYS A 502 14.00 -26.18 38.31
CA LYS A 502 15.13 -25.27 38.53
C LYS A 502 15.73 -24.86 37.17
N GLY A 503 15.97 -23.56 36.99
CA GLY A 503 16.46 -22.97 35.73
C GLY A 503 15.37 -22.49 34.75
N LEU A 504 14.14 -23.01 34.86
CA LEU A 504 12.97 -22.47 34.15
C LEU A 504 12.19 -21.47 35.02
N ILE A 505 12.06 -21.76 36.32
CA ILE A 505 11.52 -20.84 37.33
C ILE A 505 12.71 -20.11 37.99
N SER A 506 12.51 -18.87 38.40
CA SER A 506 13.53 -18.12 39.16
C SER A 506 13.76 -18.72 40.53
N ASP A 507 15.02 -18.70 40.97
CA ASP A 507 15.42 -19.25 42.28
C ASP A 507 14.69 -18.52 43.43
N GLU A 508 14.40 -17.23 43.28
CA GLU A 508 13.59 -16.43 44.23
C GLU A 508 12.21 -17.05 44.49
N VAL A 509 11.51 -17.50 43.43
CA VAL A 509 10.17 -18.09 43.53
C VAL A 509 10.24 -19.47 44.18
N ILE A 510 11.31 -20.22 43.93
CA ILE A 510 11.55 -21.50 44.61
C ILE A 510 11.79 -21.25 46.11
N GLY A 511 12.58 -20.23 46.46
CA GLY A 511 12.84 -19.84 47.85
C GLY A 511 11.57 -19.41 48.60
N GLU A 512 10.71 -18.61 47.97
CA GLU A 512 9.39 -18.24 48.52
C GLU A 512 8.47 -19.45 48.71
N LEU A 513 8.46 -20.37 47.75
CA LEU A 513 7.66 -21.59 47.81
C LEU A 513 8.13 -22.52 48.94
N LEU A 514 9.44 -22.65 49.15
CA LEU A 514 10.02 -23.37 50.28
C LEU A 514 9.68 -22.69 51.62
N LYS A 515 9.82 -21.36 51.70
CA LYS A 515 9.40 -20.60 52.89
C LYS A 515 7.93 -20.84 53.23
N ALA A 516 7.05 -20.91 52.23
CA ALA A 516 5.62 -21.05 52.44
C ALA A 516 5.16 -22.49 52.75
N GLN A 517 5.79 -23.52 52.20
CA GLN A 517 5.29 -24.91 52.29
C GLN A 517 6.27 -25.91 52.95
N PHE A 518 7.58 -25.68 52.87
CA PHE A 518 8.59 -26.56 53.48
C PHE A 518 8.91 -26.14 54.92
N PHE A 519 9.30 -24.88 55.15
CA PHE A 519 9.77 -24.41 56.46
C PHE A 519 8.73 -24.52 57.59
N PRO A 520 7.42 -24.28 57.38
CA PRO A 520 6.44 -24.46 58.45
C PRO A 520 6.38 -25.90 58.96
N LYS A 521 6.31 -26.87 58.04
CA LYS A 521 6.33 -28.32 58.37
C LYS A 521 7.66 -28.72 59.01
N PHE A 522 8.76 -28.15 58.53
CA PHE A 522 10.10 -28.42 59.05
C PHE A 522 10.27 -27.92 60.48
N LEU A 523 9.86 -26.68 60.75
CA LEU A 523 9.94 -26.06 62.08
C LEU A 523 9.02 -26.76 63.08
N GLU A 524 7.84 -27.23 62.66
CA GLU A 524 6.94 -28.01 63.50
C GLU A 524 7.59 -29.31 63.99
N ILE A 525 8.27 -30.04 63.11
CA ILE A 525 8.97 -31.28 63.47
C ILE A 525 10.19 -31.00 64.34
N VAL A 526 10.94 -29.93 64.05
CA VAL A 526 12.05 -29.51 64.91
C VAL A 526 11.52 -29.16 66.32
N HIS A 527 10.41 -28.43 66.43
CA HIS A 527 9.76 -28.13 67.71
C HIS A 527 9.29 -29.40 68.43
N GLN A 528 8.62 -30.32 67.72
CA GLN A 528 8.18 -31.59 68.27
C GLN A 528 9.34 -32.46 68.76
N TRP A 529 10.43 -32.53 67.98
CA TRP A 529 11.61 -33.30 68.31
C TRP A 529 12.32 -32.70 69.54
N LEU A 530 12.43 -31.37 69.63
CA LEU A 530 13.02 -30.67 70.77
C LEU A 530 12.14 -30.71 72.05
N SER A 531 10.84 -30.90 71.90
CA SER A 531 9.86 -31.01 73.00
C SER A 531 9.69 -32.45 73.51
N SER A 532 10.41 -33.43 72.97
CA SER A 532 10.38 -34.82 73.45
C SER A 532 11.29 -35.02 74.67
N GLU A 533 10.97 -35.97 75.56
CA GLU A 533 11.76 -36.19 76.78
C GLU A 533 13.16 -36.79 76.51
N GLU A 534 13.33 -37.51 75.38
CA GLU A 534 14.55 -38.23 75.01
C GLU A 534 15.29 -37.60 73.79
N VAL A 535 15.44 -36.28 73.75
CA VAL A 535 16.12 -35.62 72.62
C VAL A 535 17.62 -35.90 72.59
N VAL A 536 18.11 -36.45 71.48
CA VAL A 536 19.54 -36.50 71.15
C VAL A 536 19.89 -35.32 70.23
N PHE A 537 20.49 -34.27 70.79
CA PHE A 537 20.83 -33.05 70.05
C PHE A 537 21.81 -33.28 68.87
N GLU A 538 22.69 -34.28 68.97
CA GLU A 538 23.61 -34.64 67.88
C GLU A 538 22.87 -35.21 66.65
N GLU A 539 21.79 -35.96 66.85
CA GLU A 539 20.96 -36.50 65.78
C GLU A 539 20.18 -35.37 65.07
N VAL A 540 19.62 -34.45 65.85
CA VAL A 540 18.98 -33.23 65.33
C VAL A 540 19.98 -32.43 64.50
N GLN A 541 21.20 -32.20 65.01
CA GLN A 541 22.23 -31.47 64.28
C GLN A 541 22.64 -32.16 62.97
N THR A 542 22.79 -33.48 62.99
CA THR A 542 23.14 -34.26 61.79
C THR A 542 22.04 -34.21 60.74
N TRP A 543 20.78 -34.30 61.16
CA TRP A 543 19.62 -34.20 60.27
C TRP A 543 19.45 -32.80 59.65
N LEU A 544 19.66 -31.74 60.44
CA LEU A 544 19.67 -30.36 59.93
C LEU A 544 20.80 -30.15 58.92
N ALA A 545 22.00 -30.68 59.21
CA ALA A 545 23.14 -30.57 58.31
C ALA A 545 22.88 -31.29 56.99
N TRP A 546 22.23 -32.45 57.00
CA TRP A 546 21.81 -33.18 55.80
C TRP A 546 20.85 -32.36 54.94
N TRP A 547 19.76 -31.83 55.52
CA TRP A 547 18.81 -30.98 54.78
C TRP A 547 19.48 -29.75 54.17
N ARG A 548 20.34 -29.08 54.94
CA ARG A 548 21.04 -27.87 54.49
C ARG A 548 22.06 -28.18 53.41
N ASN A 549 22.96 -29.13 53.63
CA ASN A 549 24.14 -29.31 52.78
C ASN A 549 23.87 -30.25 51.60
N ASP A 550 23.11 -31.33 51.80
CA ASP A 550 22.95 -32.38 50.80
C ASP A 550 21.70 -32.16 49.92
N ILE A 551 20.60 -31.66 50.50
CA ILE A 551 19.33 -31.48 49.77
C ILE A 551 19.16 -30.07 49.19
N LEU A 552 19.17 -29.02 50.02
CA LEU A 552 18.94 -27.65 49.55
C LEU A 552 20.17 -27.05 48.84
N GLN A 553 21.39 -27.51 49.15
CA GLN A 553 22.66 -27.05 48.55
C GLN A 553 22.90 -25.53 48.71
N GLU A 554 24.10 -25.06 48.40
CA GLU A 554 24.47 -23.64 48.64
C GLU A 554 23.63 -22.64 47.86
N ASP A 555 23.25 -22.94 46.61
CA ASP A 555 22.48 -22.04 45.74
C ASP A 555 21.15 -21.61 46.36
N ILE A 556 20.40 -22.57 46.93
CA ILE A 556 19.06 -22.31 47.49
C ILE A 556 19.20 -21.75 48.91
N ASN A 557 20.19 -22.22 49.68
CA ASN A 557 20.44 -21.72 51.02
C ASN A 557 20.85 -20.24 51.05
N ASN A 558 21.53 -19.75 50.00
CA ASN A 558 21.91 -18.35 49.87
C ASN A 558 20.72 -17.41 49.61
N LEU A 559 19.53 -17.95 49.29
CA LEU A 559 18.34 -17.14 49.06
C LEU A 559 17.84 -16.53 50.38
N PRO A 560 17.46 -15.24 50.41
CA PRO A 560 17.07 -14.55 51.63
C PRO A 560 15.83 -15.19 52.30
N SER A 561 14.87 -15.67 51.51
CA SER A 561 13.67 -16.35 52.00
C SER A 561 14.00 -17.65 52.74
N VAL A 562 15.00 -18.39 52.27
CA VAL A 562 15.44 -19.67 52.84
C VAL A 562 16.34 -19.43 54.05
N ALA A 563 17.23 -18.44 53.98
CA ALA A 563 18.05 -18.02 55.12
C ALA A 563 17.20 -17.56 56.32
N SER A 564 16.08 -16.86 56.07
CA SER A 564 15.09 -16.52 57.12
C SER A 564 14.57 -17.77 57.82
N GLY A 565 14.13 -18.78 57.06
CA GLY A 565 13.61 -20.02 57.64
C GLY A 565 14.67 -20.80 58.43
N TRP A 566 15.92 -20.79 57.98
CA TRP A 566 17.03 -21.36 58.74
C TRP A 566 17.32 -20.60 60.03
N ASN A 567 17.30 -19.26 60.01
CA ASN A 567 17.48 -18.44 61.21
C ASN A 567 16.38 -18.70 62.25
N GLU A 568 15.14 -18.89 61.81
CA GLU A 568 14.02 -19.28 62.69
C GLU A 568 14.27 -20.65 63.32
N ALA A 569 14.73 -21.63 62.54
CA ALA A 569 15.08 -22.96 63.04
C ALA A 569 16.21 -22.89 64.09
N TYR A 570 17.29 -22.16 63.80
CA TYR A 570 18.40 -21.98 64.75
C TYR A 570 17.99 -21.20 65.99
N SER A 571 17.13 -20.20 65.86
CA SER A 571 16.57 -19.47 67.01
C SER A 571 15.77 -20.40 67.91
N LEU A 572 14.96 -21.30 67.34
CA LEU A 572 14.17 -22.27 68.09
C LEU A 572 15.07 -23.26 68.85
N ILE A 573 16.14 -23.74 68.21
CA ILE A 573 17.14 -24.62 68.84
C ILE A 573 17.88 -23.90 69.97
N ASN A 574 18.32 -22.66 69.77
CA ASN A 574 19.02 -21.88 70.79
C ASN A 574 18.10 -21.63 72.00
N GLN A 575 16.82 -21.29 71.77
CA GLN A 575 15.84 -21.14 72.84
C GLN A 575 15.60 -22.46 73.60
N ALA A 576 15.54 -23.59 72.90
CA ALA A 576 15.41 -24.90 73.54
C ALA A 576 16.65 -25.26 74.39
N LEU A 577 17.86 -24.90 73.95
CA LEU A 577 19.10 -25.07 74.72
C LEU A 577 19.15 -24.16 75.95
N ASP A 578 18.69 -22.91 75.83
CA ASP A 578 18.64 -21.94 76.93
C ASP A 578 17.62 -22.34 78.01
N LEU A 579 16.49 -22.96 77.62
CA LEU A 579 15.42 -23.39 78.53
C LEU A 579 15.74 -24.72 79.26
N GLY A 580 16.64 -25.56 78.73
CA GLY A 580 16.99 -26.85 79.34
C GLY A 580 15.76 -27.75 79.53
N ASP A 581 15.50 -28.22 80.75
CA ASP A 581 14.35 -29.08 81.04
C ASP A 581 13.00 -28.35 80.94
N ALA A 582 12.98 -27.01 81.00
CA ALA A 582 11.76 -26.20 80.83
C ALA A 582 11.25 -26.14 79.38
N ARG A 583 12.01 -26.68 78.43
CA ARG A 583 11.61 -26.80 77.01
C ARG A 583 10.32 -27.60 76.82
N LEU A 584 10.01 -28.52 77.73
CA LEU A 584 8.84 -29.39 77.65
C LEU A 584 7.51 -28.62 77.80
N THR A 585 7.54 -27.44 78.43
CA THR A 585 6.33 -26.64 78.71
C THR A 585 6.35 -25.26 78.08
N ASP A 586 7.53 -24.65 77.95
CA ASP A 586 7.65 -23.20 77.67
C ASP A 586 8.21 -22.88 76.27
N LEU A 587 8.49 -23.90 75.45
CA LEU A 587 9.01 -23.69 74.09
C LEU A 587 7.91 -23.15 73.16
N PRO A 588 8.04 -21.93 72.61
CA PRO A 588 7.00 -21.32 71.78
C PRO A 588 6.79 -22.12 70.49
N ALA A 589 5.53 -22.39 70.16
CA ALA A 589 5.18 -23.02 68.89
C ALA A 589 5.57 -22.10 67.71
N PRO A 590 6.11 -22.66 66.61
CA PRO A 590 6.44 -21.87 65.43
C PRO A 590 5.20 -21.16 64.89
N GLN A 591 5.32 -19.88 64.55
CA GLN A 591 4.21 -19.08 64.01
C GLN A 591 3.81 -19.62 62.63
N MET A 592 2.76 -20.43 62.58
CA MET A 592 2.11 -20.83 61.32
C MET A 592 1.30 -19.63 60.79
N GLU A 593 1.89 -18.79 59.96
CA GLU A 593 1.09 -17.91 59.09
C GLU A 593 0.45 -18.76 57.99
N THR A 594 -0.60 -19.52 58.34
CA THR A 594 -1.52 -20.07 57.36
C THR A 594 -2.32 -18.92 56.76
N ALA A 595 -2.06 -18.61 55.50
CA ALA A 595 -2.92 -17.74 54.70
C ALA A 595 -4.29 -18.42 54.47
N GLU A 596 -5.16 -18.37 55.49
CA GLU A 596 -6.59 -18.58 55.31
C GLU A 596 -7.25 -17.27 54.90
N ALA A 597 -8.02 -17.36 53.82
CA ALA A 597 -8.89 -16.30 53.34
C ALA A 597 -9.97 -15.96 54.38
N SER A 598 -10.15 -14.68 54.69
CA SER A 598 -11.48 -14.09 54.90
C SER A 598 -11.48 -12.58 54.63
N PRO A 599 -12.62 -12.03 54.15
CA PRO A 599 -12.68 -10.71 53.59
C PRO A 599 -13.00 -9.72 54.70
N GLU A 600 -12.04 -8.90 55.12
CA GLU A 600 -12.39 -7.67 55.81
C GLU A 600 -11.28 -6.64 55.68
N THR A 601 -11.71 -5.42 55.41
CA THR A 601 -10.94 -4.30 54.88
C THR A 601 -9.96 -3.76 55.91
N PRO A 602 -8.65 -3.63 55.63
CA PRO A 602 -7.76 -2.89 56.50
C PRO A 602 -7.81 -1.40 56.17
N GLN A 603 -8.34 -0.61 57.10
CA GLN A 603 -8.15 0.84 57.12
C GLN A 603 -6.67 1.14 57.41
N PHE A 604 -5.96 1.68 56.42
CA PHE A 604 -4.59 2.16 56.59
C PHE A 604 -4.56 3.50 57.34
N ALA A 605 -3.96 3.50 58.53
CA ALA A 605 -3.51 4.71 59.20
C ALA A 605 -2.24 5.24 58.50
N LYS A 606 -2.28 6.52 58.14
CA LYS A 606 -1.21 7.28 57.48
C LYS A 606 0.02 7.41 58.37
N SER A 607 1.20 7.20 57.81
CA SER A 607 2.39 8.00 58.17
C SER A 607 3.19 8.35 56.92
N ILE A 608 3.69 9.58 56.92
CA ILE A 608 4.17 10.36 55.78
C ILE A 608 5.69 10.19 55.66
N SER A 609 6.17 9.83 54.47
CA SER A 609 7.51 10.16 53.97
C SER A 609 7.44 10.21 52.44
N LYS A 610 7.96 11.28 51.86
CA LYS A 610 7.62 11.81 50.54
C LYS A 610 8.87 11.81 49.65
N GLU A 611 8.85 11.06 48.54
CA GLU A 611 9.63 11.33 47.32
C GLU A 611 8.88 10.71 46.10
N PRO A 612 8.81 11.36 44.92
CA PRO A 612 7.69 11.17 44.00
C PRO A 612 7.85 9.96 43.06
N GLN A 613 6.87 9.06 43.11
CA GLN A 613 6.67 8.01 42.12
C GLN A 613 6.12 8.58 40.81
N ARG A 614 6.68 8.13 39.68
CA ARG A 614 6.05 8.24 38.36
C ARG A 614 4.67 7.56 38.40
N PRO A 615 3.61 8.13 37.80
CA PRO A 615 2.32 7.47 37.78
C PRO A 615 2.40 6.18 36.95
N ALA A 616 2.02 5.07 37.57
CA ALA A 616 1.62 3.85 36.88
C ALA A 616 0.34 4.13 36.06
N PRO A 617 0.13 3.44 34.92
CA PRO A 617 -1.02 3.70 34.06
C PRO A 617 -2.30 3.37 34.82
N GLN A 618 -3.14 4.39 35.01
CA GLN A 618 -4.53 4.17 35.37
C GLN A 618 -5.17 3.42 34.20
N VAL A 619 -5.86 2.31 34.49
CA VAL A 619 -6.80 1.73 33.53
C VAL A 619 -7.91 2.77 33.40
N GLU A 620 -7.86 3.57 32.34
CA GLU A 620 -8.96 4.46 31.98
C GLU A 620 -10.18 3.57 31.73
N GLU A 621 -11.20 3.71 32.58
CA GLU A 621 -12.51 3.13 32.34
C GLU A 621 -12.95 3.62 30.95
N ALA A 622 -13.17 2.68 30.01
CA ALA A 622 -13.55 3.01 28.65
C ALA A 622 -14.78 3.94 28.71
N THR A 623 -14.58 5.19 28.35
CA THR A 623 -15.66 6.17 28.38
C THR A 623 -16.62 5.85 27.24
N PHE A 624 -17.91 6.20 27.38
CA PHE A 624 -18.88 5.99 26.30
C PHE A 624 -18.43 6.61 24.96
N LYS A 625 -17.60 7.67 25.02
CA LYS A 625 -16.94 8.26 23.86
C LYS A 625 -16.02 7.26 23.12
N ASP A 626 -15.31 6.41 23.85
CA ASP A 626 -14.40 5.40 23.27
C ASP A 626 -15.20 4.31 22.56
N VAL A 627 -16.36 3.91 23.11
CA VAL A 627 -17.30 2.98 22.46
C VAL A 627 -17.86 3.58 21.15
N VAL A 628 -18.18 4.88 21.14
CA VAL A 628 -18.64 5.58 19.94
C VAL A 628 -17.54 5.70 18.89
N GLU A 629 -16.28 5.91 19.32
CA GLU A 629 -15.10 5.93 18.43
C GLU A 629 -14.81 4.55 17.83
N GLU A 630 -14.92 3.48 18.62
CA GLU A 630 -14.78 2.10 18.15
C GLU A 630 -15.86 1.76 17.12
N PHE A 631 -17.13 2.09 17.38
CA PHE A 631 -18.22 1.92 16.42
C PHE A 631 -17.97 2.72 15.12
N CYS A 632 -17.50 3.97 15.23
CA CYS A 632 -17.16 4.75 14.04
C CYS A 632 -16.02 4.09 13.24
N ALA A 633 -15.03 3.49 13.91
CA ALA A 633 -13.93 2.79 13.26
C ALA A 633 -14.39 1.52 12.53
N GLU A 634 -15.30 0.74 13.13
CA GLU A 634 -15.88 -0.45 12.50
C GLU A 634 -16.68 -0.11 11.23
N GLU A 635 -17.49 0.95 11.29
CA GLU A 635 -18.35 1.39 10.18
C GLU A 635 -17.65 2.35 9.19
N ASN A 636 -16.32 2.52 9.29
CA ASN A 636 -15.51 3.45 8.46
C ASN A 636 -15.99 4.91 8.49
N LEU A 637 -16.53 5.35 9.62
CA LEU A 637 -16.93 6.72 9.91
C LEU A 637 -15.83 7.47 10.68
N LEU A 638 -15.80 8.79 10.52
CA LEU A 638 -14.90 9.68 11.24
C LEU A 638 -15.68 10.49 12.28
N LEU A 639 -15.23 10.44 13.55
CA LEU A 639 -15.70 11.31 14.63
C LEU A 639 -14.78 12.54 14.73
N ILE A 640 -15.27 13.72 14.38
CA ILE A 640 -14.48 14.96 14.32
C ILE A 640 -15.00 15.95 15.38
N PRO A 641 -14.18 16.40 16.35
CA PRO A 641 -14.59 17.41 17.33
C PRO A 641 -14.73 18.80 16.67
N LEU A 642 -15.88 19.46 16.84
CA LEU A 642 -16.18 20.75 16.19
C LEU A 642 -15.69 21.99 16.96
N ARG A 643 -15.12 21.82 18.16
CA ARG A 643 -14.70 22.92 19.06
C ARG A 643 -15.81 23.95 19.34
N GLU A 644 -17.06 23.56 19.15
CA GLU A 644 -18.27 24.30 19.47
C GLU A 644 -18.99 23.58 20.62
N ALA A 645 -19.56 24.33 21.55
CA ALA A 645 -20.36 23.79 22.65
C ALA A 645 -21.84 23.94 22.32
N HIS A 646 -22.66 23.00 22.78
CA HIS A 646 -24.11 23.09 22.63
C HIS A 646 -24.68 24.24 23.49
N ASP A 647 -25.47 25.13 22.88
CA ASP A 647 -25.92 26.40 23.48
C ASP A 647 -26.64 26.26 24.85
N GLN A 648 -27.34 25.15 25.09
CA GLN A 648 -28.10 24.93 26.33
C GLN A 648 -27.40 24.03 27.36
N THR A 649 -26.49 23.15 26.94
CA THR A 649 -25.91 22.11 27.80
C THR A 649 -24.42 22.33 28.05
N GLY A 650 -23.76 23.16 27.24
CA GLY A 650 -22.33 23.43 27.32
C GLY A 650 -21.43 22.26 26.93
N LEU A 651 -22.01 21.16 26.43
CA LEU A 651 -21.27 19.94 26.05
C LEU A 651 -20.63 20.09 24.67
N PRO A 652 -19.45 19.47 24.44
CA PRO A 652 -18.75 19.57 23.16
C PRO A 652 -19.52 18.87 22.03
N LEU A 653 -19.57 19.50 20.87
CA LEU A 653 -20.16 18.96 19.65
C LEU A 653 -19.14 18.18 18.83
N PHE A 654 -19.57 17.03 18.32
CA PHE A 654 -18.84 16.16 17.42
C PHE A 654 -19.58 16.03 16.09
N ARG A 655 -18.84 15.76 15.02
CA ARG A 655 -19.39 15.46 13.69
C ARG A 655 -19.03 14.02 13.32
N ILE A 656 -20.03 13.21 13.02
CA ILE A 656 -19.89 11.85 12.53
C ILE A 656 -20.08 11.87 11.02
N THR A 657 -19.06 11.49 10.25
CA THR A 657 -19.07 11.60 8.78
C THR A 657 -18.36 10.44 8.09
N ALA A 658 -18.94 9.96 6.99
CA ALA A 658 -18.28 9.00 6.09
C ALA A 658 -17.30 9.67 5.10
N SER A 659 -17.25 11.02 5.06
CA SER A 659 -16.42 11.75 4.08
C SER A 659 -15.02 12.01 4.60
N ALA A 660 -14.00 11.53 3.87
CA ALA A 660 -12.58 11.84 4.11
C ALA A 660 -12.24 13.35 4.05
N THR A 661 -13.15 14.19 3.56
CA THR A 661 -12.97 15.65 3.51
C THR A 661 -13.44 16.38 4.79
N GLY A 662 -14.05 15.66 5.74
CA GLY A 662 -14.58 16.22 7.00
C GLY A 662 -15.82 17.12 6.84
N ARG A 663 -16.37 17.21 5.61
CA ARG A 663 -17.57 17.99 5.29
C ARG A 663 -18.78 17.07 5.05
N GLY A 664 -19.93 17.46 5.60
CA GLY A 664 -21.14 16.62 5.62
C GLY A 664 -21.13 15.61 6.76
N GLY A 665 -22.27 15.02 7.06
CA GLY A 665 -22.46 14.10 8.20
C GLY A 665 -23.37 14.68 9.29
N ALA A 666 -23.57 13.89 10.34
CA ALA A 666 -24.46 14.22 11.45
C ALA A 666 -23.68 14.92 12.58
N VAL A 667 -24.26 15.96 13.16
CA VAL A 667 -23.68 16.65 14.34
C VAL A 667 -24.30 16.03 15.59
N ALA A 668 -23.48 15.67 16.57
CA ALA A 668 -23.90 15.00 17.78
C ALA A 668 -23.18 15.50 19.04
N TYR A 669 -23.82 15.39 20.19
CA TYR A 669 -23.16 15.52 21.49
C TYR A 669 -23.39 14.28 22.36
N LEU A 670 -22.50 14.07 23.31
CA LEU A 670 -22.53 12.95 24.25
C LEU A 670 -22.99 13.46 25.61
N LYS A 671 -24.02 12.84 26.19
CA LYS A 671 -24.50 13.17 27.56
C LYS A 671 -24.72 11.87 28.33
N GLY A 672 -23.80 11.55 29.24
CA GLY A 672 -23.74 10.23 29.86
C GLY A 672 -23.49 9.16 28.78
N ASP A 673 -24.26 8.08 28.83
CA ASP A 673 -24.14 6.94 27.90
C ASP A 673 -25.11 7.03 26.72
N VAL A 674 -25.48 8.24 26.30
CA VAL A 674 -26.44 8.49 25.21
C VAL A 674 -25.87 9.49 24.20
N LEU A 675 -25.95 9.13 22.92
CA LEU A 675 -25.59 9.96 21.78
C LEU A 675 -26.81 10.74 21.28
N TRP A 676 -26.72 12.07 21.27
CA TRP A 676 -27.78 12.96 20.81
C TRP A 676 -27.39 13.56 19.46
N VAL A 677 -28.21 13.36 18.43
CA VAL A 677 -27.90 13.75 17.05
C VAL A 677 -28.86 14.87 16.60
N GLN A 678 -28.33 15.89 15.95
CA GLN A 678 -29.08 17.02 15.42
C GLN A 678 -29.95 16.59 14.23
N ASN A 679 -31.22 17.00 14.21
CA ASN A 679 -32.10 16.71 13.07
C ASN A 679 -31.71 17.55 11.83
N LYS A 680 -31.75 16.92 10.65
CA LYS A 680 -31.37 17.53 9.36
C LYS A 680 -32.38 18.61 8.89
N LYS A 681 -33.64 18.52 9.33
CA LYS A 681 -34.71 19.47 8.98
C LYS A 681 -34.79 20.63 9.96
N ASP A 682 -34.74 20.34 11.26
CA ASP A 682 -34.82 21.33 12.33
C ASP A 682 -33.57 21.32 13.22
N LYS A 683 -32.71 22.32 13.04
CA LYS A 683 -31.42 22.43 13.76
C LYS A 683 -31.56 22.65 15.27
N SER A 684 -32.75 23.04 15.76
CA SER A 684 -33.03 23.24 17.18
C SER A 684 -33.45 21.95 17.91
N VAL A 685 -33.69 20.86 17.17
CA VAL A 685 -34.19 19.60 17.74
C VAL A 685 -33.08 18.54 17.71
N TRP A 686 -32.85 17.92 18.87
CA TRP A 686 -31.84 16.87 19.08
C TRP A 686 -32.54 15.58 19.49
N GLU A 687 -32.22 14.49 18.82
CA GLU A 687 -32.85 13.18 19.03
C GLU A 687 -31.83 12.19 19.62
N PRO A 688 -32.17 11.44 20.67
CA PRO A 688 -31.33 10.36 21.17
C PRO A 688 -31.31 9.25 20.11
N THR A 689 -30.12 8.88 19.64
CA THR A 689 -29.94 7.88 18.58
C THR A 689 -28.98 6.79 19.07
N GLY A 690 -29.35 5.52 18.87
CA GLY A 690 -28.50 4.37 19.16
C GLY A 690 -27.34 4.21 18.16
N LEU A 691 -26.37 3.38 18.50
CA LEU A 691 -25.24 3.00 17.63
C LEU A 691 -25.67 1.92 16.63
N ASP A 692 -26.63 2.27 15.78
CA ASP A 692 -27.25 1.35 14.82
C ASP A 692 -27.14 1.88 13.38
N GLU A 693 -27.61 1.10 12.39
CA GLU A 693 -27.63 1.47 10.96
C GLU A 693 -28.32 2.83 10.67
N ALA A 694 -29.19 3.30 11.56
CA ALA A 694 -29.81 4.62 11.45
C ALA A 694 -28.79 5.77 11.60
N LEU A 695 -27.76 5.59 12.44
CA LEU A 695 -26.69 6.57 12.62
C LEU A 695 -25.75 6.57 11.42
N THR A 696 -25.42 5.39 10.88
CA THR A 696 -24.57 5.27 9.68
C THR A 696 -25.26 5.90 8.47
N ALA A 697 -26.57 5.66 8.27
CA ALA A 697 -27.35 6.32 7.22
C ALA A 697 -27.33 7.86 7.34
N LYS A 698 -27.51 8.40 8.56
CA LYS A 698 -27.42 9.84 8.84
C LYS A 698 -26.01 10.39 8.57
N ALA A 699 -24.95 9.63 8.87
CA ALA A 699 -23.55 10.00 8.66
C ALA A 699 -23.11 9.95 7.18
N GLU A 700 -23.68 9.04 6.38
CA GLU A 700 -23.50 8.96 4.93
C GLU A 700 -24.36 9.98 4.16
N GLY A 701 -25.32 10.61 4.84
CA GLY A 701 -26.20 11.63 4.29
C GLY A 701 -27.41 11.10 3.52
N LYS A 702 -27.75 9.82 3.69
CA LYS A 702 -28.91 9.14 3.11
C LYS A 702 -30.22 9.53 3.78
#